data_AF-A0AAV4RXC2-F1
#
_entry.id   AF-A0AAV4RXC2-F1
#
_cell.length_a   1.000
_cell.length_b   1.000
_cell.length_c   1.000
_cell.angle_alpha   90.00
_cell.angle_beta   90.00
_cell.angle_gamma   90.00
#
_symmetry.space_group_name_H-M   'P 1'
#
loop_
_entity.id
_entity.type
_entity.pdbx_description
1 polymer ?
#
loop_
_entity_poly.entity_id
_entity_poly.type
_entity_poly.pdbx_seq_one_letter_code
_entity_poly.pdbx_strand_id
1 'polypeptide(L)'
;MTLVDEAIVSAVFSPQGAIITAVCTFVPIFIYLIYKFSIKEKSFEEVLEEQKRRSLEEELRQKSDKVKKEKKFKRSWAKKKEKVETEPISEAPQVEEKKEIPHIEIIEPVEVKTPKQKNKKSTNQNAENHVSEKPKKVEVAVVEKQEKKDESDKVKASGKSKADRESEKAKPQSKPTEAIKSKTEVTVEKSSVSTVQAVPVPATTSNKKKKKEHVEKEVAPLTVNKLLSLIKDADLDTEEIQNLIDILLNKQKDASGWTKRNDQLADTKRNLQEREQQLDLELKQNQAVVSKLKDLRDEYNLLKTKHSSLEKSSQEKINKQQQDIQSFTLRLKQVQEQCTAEKEKYSQLEKQVDQKVTAALKSVEEEKVKLEQKLSKIETESRSGVSKTELETIKKSREDLQKVHALLIDQHTQLVGTHKNELKNLNTQLADIKKQFEEVSAKNVVLLKDIQALNDIKTSLELSKKTLEEKLHNEEKRIAELEAQLIQSSGNTNVSQLQAELKSLRIENERLTEQLVSTKERVAGDGQEVIHQNGELNGKPQDSDLLKSLEDKEKQLKEKENLLHRLNEEIEIQKKKNNELREKNWKAMDALKVAEDSAKQQVKEIQEASDKKLSEYEQKLKSAGGSASSSSELSERLTKAEAELVKRLSDFNSEVEKSNKLSAEVEKLSADKKSAESRLAELEETVGNLKSEIKEYQLRTRECLQRIHPEVTIDSSLSHKSWVAEFEKQVDLAVQTTSSSSNELEYNKLKDLLEEKEKELSQKEKHFSQVLSETESTLQSLQLSAEEKEKKWEERLNEKEAQLKQLKAEKDSLSAEKEELQSTFQQMSQLEELQDKLKELQSTLESAENERSHAEQKYEEVHKNCINLRDQLENKEKQILELQKDKNSVKHLEQEVEDLKSKLDKEKKISKDFSSQMIRLNSLVKIGQDSLVAEQEMVKKLKSQLEAQQVAATNGGTAAPIQTPVAVEDASAKK
;
A
#
# COMPACT_ATOMS: atom_id res chain seq x y z
N MET A 1 23.86 90.40 46.57
CA MET A 1 23.52 89.15 45.85
C MET A 1 22.42 88.49 46.68
N THR A 2 21.22 89.06 46.59
CA THR A 2 20.28 89.10 47.73
C THR A 2 18.81 89.28 47.36
N LEU A 3 18.49 89.58 46.09
CA LEU A 3 17.11 89.75 45.61
C LEU A 3 16.58 88.55 44.79
N VAL A 4 17.46 87.60 44.44
CA VAL A 4 17.08 86.39 43.69
C VAL A 4 16.70 85.27 44.66
N ASP A 5 17.52 85.04 45.68
CA ASP A 5 17.27 83.97 46.67
C ASP A 5 16.00 84.22 47.49
N GLU A 6 15.73 85.48 47.85
CA GLU A 6 14.51 85.88 48.56
C GLU A 6 13.25 85.69 47.70
N ALA A 7 13.35 85.91 46.38
CA ALA A 7 12.28 85.61 45.43
C ALA A 7 12.04 84.10 45.26
N ILE A 8 13.10 83.29 45.26
CA ILE A 8 13.01 81.82 45.19
C ILE A 8 12.38 81.25 46.47
N VAL A 9 12.81 81.70 47.65
CA VAL A 9 12.22 81.28 48.93
C VAL A 9 10.73 81.70 49.02
N SER A 10 10.39 82.93 48.62
CA SER A 10 9.00 83.40 48.57
C SER A 10 8.14 82.57 47.60
N ALA A 11 8.69 82.21 46.44
CA ALA A 11 7.99 81.36 45.47
C ALA A 11 7.71 79.95 46.01
N VAL A 12 8.63 79.35 46.77
CA VAL A 12 8.47 78.02 47.39
C VAL A 12 7.44 78.04 48.53
N PHE A 13 7.40 79.09 49.35
CA PHE A 13 6.45 79.21 50.47
C PHE A 13 5.07 79.78 50.09
N SER A 14 4.88 80.23 48.85
CA SER A 14 3.55 80.56 48.30
C SER A 14 2.64 79.32 48.30
N PRO A 15 1.31 79.44 48.56
CA PRO A 15 0.38 78.32 48.49
C PRO A 15 0.42 77.55 47.16
N GLN A 16 0.67 78.24 46.04
CA GLN A 16 0.84 77.58 44.74
C GLN A 16 2.20 76.90 44.59
N GLY A 17 3.27 77.46 45.17
CA GLY A 17 4.59 76.82 45.24
C GLY A 17 4.55 75.54 46.07
N ALA A 18 3.90 75.59 47.24
CA ALA A 18 3.66 74.44 48.09
C ALA A 18 2.86 73.34 47.36
N ILE A 19 1.80 73.71 46.62
CA ILE A 19 1.04 72.77 45.77
C ILE A 19 1.93 72.19 44.66
N ILE A 20 2.75 72.98 43.98
CA ILE A 20 3.64 72.49 42.92
C ILE A 20 4.71 71.57 43.49
N THR A 21 5.36 71.89 44.62
CA THR A 21 6.32 70.98 45.28
C THR A 21 5.65 69.73 45.84
N ALA A 22 4.41 69.83 46.34
CA ALA A 22 3.64 68.66 46.74
C ALA A 22 3.33 67.77 45.53
N VAL A 23 2.86 68.33 44.41
CA VAL A 23 2.61 67.55 43.17
C VAL A 23 3.92 66.95 42.62
N CYS A 24 5.02 67.71 42.58
CA CYS A 24 6.31 67.23 42.10
C CYS A 24 7.01 66.22 43.02
N THR A 25 6.59 66.07 44.28
CA THR A 25 7.06 65.00 45.18
C THR A 25 6.09 63.82 45.23
N PHE A 26 4.79 64.08 45.36
CA PHE A 26 3.76 63.05 45.36
C PHE A 26 3.67 62.34 44.00
N VAL A 27 3.75 62.99 42.85
CA VAL A 27 3.60 62.29 41.55
C VAL A 27 4.71 61.26 41.32
N PRO A 28 6.02 61.55 41.52
CA PRO A 28 7.05 60.52 41.48
C PRO A 28 6.87 59.42 42.53
N ILE A 29 6.44 59.75 43.76
CA ILE A 29 6.15 58.76 44.81
C ILE A 29 4.94 57.89 44.42
N PHE A 30 3.91 58.45 43.79
CA PHE A 30 2.70 57.73 43.36
C PHE A 30 3.01 56.86 42.14
N ILE A 31 3.85 57.32 41.21
CA ILE A 31 4.37 56.51 40.10
C ILE A 31 5.28 55.38 40.63
N TYR A 32 6.13 55.65 41.63
CA TYR A 32 6.96 54.63 42.29
C TYR A 32 6.12 53.62 43.08
N LEU A 33 5.03 54.06 43.73
CA LEU A 33 4.07 53.17 44.41
C LEU A 33 3.27 52.34 43.41
N ILE A 34 2.81 52.94 42.30
CA ILE A 34 2.18 52.20 41.18
C ILE A 34 3.19 51.20 40.60
N TYR A 35 4.45 51.55 40.41
CA TYR A 35 5.50 50.64 39.95
C TYR A 35 5.72 49.48 40.96
N LYS A 36 5.86 49.79 42.27
CA LYS A 36 6.01 48.82 43.36
C LYS A 36 4.80 47.88 43.53
N PHE A 37 3.58 48.35 43.30
CA PHE A 37 2.36 47.55 43.42
C PHE A 37 1.98 46.81 42.13
N SER A 38 2.21 47.40 40.96
CA SER A 38 1.97 46.75 39.66
C SER A 38 3.00 45.67 39.34
N ILE A 39 4.25 45.78 39.82
CA ILE A 39 5.25 44.70 39.74
C ILE A 39 4.99 43.60 40.79
N LYS A 40 3.99 43.78 41.67
CA LYS A 40 3.41 42.65 42.41
C LYS A 40 2.20 42.09 41.65
N GLU A 41 2.45 41.71 40.40
CA GLU A 41 1.56 40.82 39.65
C GLU A 41 1.32 39.56 40.49
N LYS A 42 0.09 39.40 41.00
CA LYS A 42 -0.40 38.06 41.32
C LYS A 42 -0.35 37.29 40.00
N SER A 43 0.42 36.21 39.96
CA SER A 43 0.51 35.39 38.76
C SER A 43 -0.88 34.96 38.29
N PHE A 44 -1.06 34.77 36.98
CA PHE A 44 -2.34 34.31 36.43
C PHE A 44 -2.80 33.01 37.11
N GLU A 45 -1.83 32.16 37.50
CA GLU A 45 -2.02 30.95 38.29
C GLU A 45 -2.68 31.22 39.66
N GLU A 46 -2.20 32.19 40.44
CA GLU A 46 -2.77 32.55 41.75
C GLU A 46 -4.22 33.05 41.64
N VAL A 47 -4.54 33.79 40.57
CA VAL A 47 -5.90 34.26 40.30
C VAL A 47 -6.80 33.11 39.85
N LEU A 48 -6.28 32.18 39.03
CA LEU A 48 -6.97 30.94 38.64
C LEU A 48 -7.19 30.01 39.84
N GLU A 49 -6.24 29.89 40.77
CA GLU A 49 -6.40 29.13 42.01
C GLU A 49 -7.39 29.80 42.96
N GLU A 50 -7.36 31.12 43.14
CA GLU A 50 -8.36 31.85 43.93
C GLU A 50 -9.77 31.68 43.33
N GLN A 51 -9.91 31.71 41.99
CA GLN A 51 -11.18 31.49 41.30
C GLN A 51 -11.64 30.03 41.37
N LYS A 52 -10.75 29.05 41.17
CA LYS A 52 -11.02 27.61 41.37
C LYS A 52 -11.42 27.34 42.83
N ARG A 53 -10.69 27.89 43.80
CA ARG A 53 -10.97 27.72 45.23
C ARG A 53 -12.33 28.29 45.60
N ARG A 54 -12.68 29.48 45.10
CA ARG A 54 -14.02 30.07 45.32
C ARG A 54 -15.12 29.26 44.63
N SER A 55 -14.92 28.76 43.41
CA SER A 55 -15.94 27.92 42.77
C SER A 55 -16.12 26.58 43.47
N LEU A 56 -15.05 25.98 44.00
CA LEU A 56 -15.07 24.74 44.78
C LEU A 56 -15.66 24.97 46.19
N GLU A 57 -15.45 26.13 46.80
CA GLU A 57 -16.10 26.55 48.06
C GLU A 57 -17.59 26.87 47.86
N GLU A 58 -17.97 27.50 46.74
CA GLU A 58 -19.38 27.67 46.35
C GLU A 58 -20.05 26.33 46.00
N GLU A 59 -19.34 25.41 45.37
CA GLU A 59 -19.84 24.06 45.09
C GLU A 59 -19.98 23.26 46.40
N LEU A 60 -19.03 23.36 47.33
CA LEU A 60 -19.14 22.81 48.69
C LEU A 60 -20.28 23.44 49.48
N ARG A 61 -20.50 24.75 49.38
CA ARG A 61 -21.66 25.44 49.98
C ARG A 61 -22.96 24.91 49.38
N GLN A 62 -23.09 24.87 48.05
CA GLN A 62 -24.25 24.30 47.38
C GLN A 62 -24.48 22.83 47.73
N LYS A 63 -23.43 21.99 47.79
CA LYS A 63 -23.52 20.59 48.22
C LYS A 63 -23.98 20.52 49.69
N SER A 64 -23.46 21.38 50.57
CA SER A 64 -23.90 21.46 51.97
C SER A 64 -25.37 21.90 52.10
N ASP A 65 -25.85 22.82 51.27
CA ASP A 65 -27.21 23.35 51.33
C ASP A 65 -28.23 22.45 50.62
N LYS A 66 -27.82 21.69 49.60
CA LYS A 66 -28.57 20.56 49.04
C LYS A 66 -28.74 19.46 50.09
N VAL A 67 -27.66 19.06 50.78
CA VAL A 67 -27.70 18.09 51.89
C VAL A 67 -28.55 18.58 53.09
N LYS A 68 -28.64 19.90 53.33
CA LYS A 68 -29.55 20.50 54.34
C LYS A 68 -31.04 20.51 53.91
N LYS A 69 -31.38 20.33 52.63
CA LYS A 69 -32.78 20.21 52.17
C LYS A 69 -33.34 18.79 52.33
N GLU A 70 -32.55 17.74 52.10
CA GLU A 70 -33.04 16.35 52.19
C GLU A 70 -33.11 15.78 53.60
N LYS A 71 -32.42 16.36 54.58
CA LYS A 71 -32.41 15.87 55.99
C LYS A 71 -33.45 16.53 56.91
N LYS A 72 -34.53 17.11 56.37
CA LYS A 72 -35.67 17.66 57.16
C LYS A 72 -36.88 16.72 57.32
N PHE A 73 -36.75 15.43 57.00
CA PHE A 73 -37.81 14.42 57.21
C PHE A 73 -37.38 13.28 58.16
N LYS A 74 -37.04 13.60 59.43
CA LYS A 74 -37.11 12.67 60.60
C LYS A 74 -36.85 13.36 61.96
N ARG A 75 -37.89 13.42 62.79
CA ARG A 75 -37.97 13.44 64.27
C ARG A 75 -36.73 13.78 65.16
N SER A 76 -36.82 14.94 65.83
CA SER A 76 -36.87 15.16 67.31
C SER A 76 -35.79 14.68 68.31
N TRP A 77 -35.53 15.57 69.30
CA TRP A 77 -35.13 15.35 70.73
C TRP A 77 -33.63 15.54 71.11
N ALA A 78 -33.38 15.81 72.41
CA ALA A 78 -32.09 15.82 73.16
C ALA A 78 -31.12 17.06 73.14
N LYS A 79 -31.52 18.11 73.87
CA LYS A 79 -30.77 18.87 74.92
C LYS A 79 -29.21 18.88 75.02
N LYS A 80 -28.70 20.14 75.20
CA LYS A 80 -27.77 20.68 76.24
C LYS A 80 -26.22 20.75 76.07
N LYS A 81 -25.74 22.02 76.04
CA LYS A 81 -24.70 22.71 76.88
C LYS A 81 -23.20 22.32 76.78
N GLU A 82 -22.17 23.19 76.90
CA GLU A 82 -22.00 24.65 77.09
C GLU A 82 -20.50 24.99 77.41
N LYS A 83 -19.95 26.10 76.85
CA LYS A 83 -18.78 26.94 77.31
C LYS A 83 -17.31 26.42 77.12
N VAL A 84 -16.36 27.18 76.50
CA VAL A 84 -15.65 28.45 76.91
C VAL A 84 -14.51 28.14 77.95
N GLU A 85 -13.29 28.71 77.95
CA GLU A 85 -12.87 30.12 77.86
C GLU A 85 -11.46 30.38 77.21
N THR A 86 -11.40 31.53 76.54
CA THR A 86 -10.38 32.48 75.98
C THR A 86 -8.92 32.67 76.51
N GLU A 87 -8.00 33.09 75.59
CA GLU A 87 -7.05 34.27 75.67
C GLU A 87 -5.74 34.27 76.56
N PRO A 88 -4.79 35.28 76.47
CA PRO A 88 -4.24 36.01 75.28
C PRO A 88 -2.73 36.53 75.33
N ILE A 89 -2.20 36.97 74.16
CA ILE A 89 -1.42 38.23 73.81
C ILE A 89 0.01 38.60 74.39
N SER A 90 0.77 39.41 73.59
CA SER A 90 1.89 40.36 73.90
C SER A 90 3.36 39.81 73.98
N GLU A 91 4.46 40.50 73.57
CA GLU A 91 4.76 41.71 72.73
C GLU A 91 6.25 41.71 72.25
N ALA A 92 6.73 42.76 71.55
CA ALA A 92 8.13 42.99 71.13
C ALA A 92 8.52 44.49 71.16
N PRO A 93 9.82 44.88 71.30
CA PRO A 93 10.40 45.86 70.34
C PRO A 93 11.96 45.86 70.12
N GLN A 94 12.39 46.29 68.91
CA GLN A 94 13.46 47.27 68.53
C GLN A 94 14.91 47.26 69.15
N VAL A 95 15.99 47.92 68.63
CA VAL A 95 16.51 48.46 67.32
C VAL A 95 18.02 48.82 67.52
N GLU A 96 18.78 49.03 66.41
CA GLU A 96 19.93 49.96 66.19
C GLU A 96 21.23 49.34 65.59
N GLU A 97 22.31 50.12 65.41
CA GLU A 97 22.96 50.24 64.07
C GLU A 97 24.51 50.09 63.98
N LYS A 98 24.98 49.84 62.73
CA LYS A 98 26.28 50.19 62.09
C LYS A 98 27.57 49.32 62.21
N LYS A 99 27.92 48.77 61.03
CA LYS A 99 29.20 48.88 60.25
C LYS A 99 30.26 47.77 60.25
N GLU A 100 30.64 47.45 59.00
CA GLU A 100 31.93 46.90 58.49
C GLU A 100 32.25 45.39 58.64
N ILE A 101 33.16 44.92 57.77
CA ILE A 101 33.15 43.61 57.05
C ILE A 101 34.63 43.24 56.70
N PRO A 102 35.05 41.96 56.48
CA PRO A 102 34.61 40.65 56.99
C PRO A 102 35.74 39.88 57.73
N HIS A 103 35.45 38.70 58.31
CA HIS A 103 36.08 37.46 57.84
C HIS A 103 35.30 36.20 58.28
N ILE A 104 35.87 35.01 58.02
CA ILE A 104 35.27 33.69 58.19
C ILE A 104 36.06 32.93 59.25
N GLU A 105 35.39 32.48 60.31
CA GLU A 105 35.94 31.48 61.23
C GLU A 105 35.15 30.16 61.09
N ILE A 106 35.89 29.08 60.89
CA ILE A 106 35.42 27.70 61.08
C ILE A 106 36.17 27.17 62.29
N ILE A 107 35.46 26.81 63.35
CA ILE A 107 35.91 25.88 64.38
C ILE A 107 34.69 25.26 65.10
N GLU A 108 34.85 23.98 65.43
CA GLU A 108 34.06 23.13 66.32
C GLU A 108 33.72 23.78 67.69
N PRO A 109 32.77 23.29 68.54
CA PRO A 109 32.88 21.89 69.03
C PRO A 109 31.67 21.19 69.72
N VAL A 110 31.94 19.95 70.15
CA VAL A 110 31.28 19.12 71.18
C VAL A 110 29.80 18.73 70.96
N GLU A 111 29.54 17.41 70.95
CA GLU A 111 28.28 16.87 71.50
C GLU A 111 28.51 15.60 72.34
N VAL A 112 27.65 15.34 73.34
CA VAL A 112 27.91 14.41 74.45
C VAL A 112 26.63 13.70 74.94
N LYS A 113 26.70 12.35 75.00
CA LYS A 113 25.93 11.37 75.83
C LYS A 113 24.57 10.78 75.37
N THR A 114 24.52 9.44 75.52
CA THR A 114 23.41 8.57 76.06
C THR A 114 22.20 8.16 75.19
N PRO A 115 21.44 7.06 75.52
CA PRO A 115 21.85 5.79 76.18
C PRO A 115 21.16 4.47 75.68
N LYS A 116 21.95 3.37 75.62
CA LYS A 116 21.69 1.96 76.07
C LYS A 116 20.37 1.18 75.75
N GLN A 117 20.60 -0.12 75.45
CA GLN A 117 19.68 -1.30 75.41
C GLN A 117 18.87 -1.48 74.10
N LYS A 118 18.62 -2.71 73.59
CA LYS A 118 18.82 -4.06 74.16
C LYS A 118 19.10 -5.14 73.08
N ASN A 119 19.89 -6.15 73.47
CA ASN A 119 19.90 -7.57 73.05
C ASN A 119 18.81 -8.07 72.05
N LYS A 120 19.05 -9.04 71.14
CA LYS A 120 20.05 -10.14 71.25
C LYS A 120 20.32 -10.90 69.92
N LYS A 121 21.55 -11.42 69.82
CA LYS A 121 21.95 -12.73 69.24
C LYS A 121 21.83 -13.00 67.71
N SER A 122 23.03 -13.13 67.10
CA SER A 122 23.57 -14.37 66.47
C SER A 122 22.98 -14.81 65.11
N THR A 123 23.67 -15.39 64.12
CA THR A 123 25.02 -15.99 63.90
C THR A 123 24.77 -16.97 62.74
N ASN A 124 25.63 -17.26 61.77
CA ASN A 124 26.86 -16.63 61.26
C ASN A 124 27.26 -17.40 59.97
N GLN A 125 28.25 -16.88 59.23
CA GLN A 125 29.18 -17.59 58.33
C GLN A 125 28.62 -18.54 57.23
N ASN A 126 28.81 -18.29 55.92
CA ASN A 126 30.06 -18.15 55.12
C ASN A 126 30.36 -19.43 54.28
N ALA A 127 31.21 -19.26 53.26
CA ALA A 127 31.84 -20.27 52.37
C ALA A 127 30.91 -20.95 51.35
N GLU A 128 31.15 -20.88 50.02
CA GLU A 128 32.31 -21.41 49.26
C GLU A 128 32.43 -22.95 49.36
N ASN A 129 32.72 -23.73 48.30
CA ASN A 129 33.24 -23.33 46.98
C ASN A 129 32.99 -24.36 45.83
N HIS A 130 33.08 -23.86 44.59
CA HIS A 130 33.71 -24.45 43.38
C HIS A 130 33.42 -25.90 42.84
N VAL A 131 32.91 -25.94 41.59
CA VAL A 131 33.20 -26.88 40.44
C VAL A 131 32.94 -28.41 40.61
N SER A 132 32.89 -29.29 39.59
CA SER A 132 33.28 -29.23 38.14
C SER A 132 32.38 -30.08 37.19
N GLU A 133 32.41 -29.68 35.91
CA GLU A 133 32.44 -30.51 34.68
C GLU A 133 31.32 -31.47 34.18
N LYS A 134 31.24 -31.41 32.84
CA LYS A 134 30.54 -32.22 31.80
C LYS A 134 31.27 -33.56 31.54
N PRO A 135 30.92 -34.37 30.49
CA PRO A 135 29.62 -34.75 29.92
C PRO A 135 29.52 -36.28 29.60
N LYS A 136 28.37 -36.77 29.09
CA LYS A 136 28.36 -37.59 27.84
C LYS A 136 26.98 -37.70 27.16
N LYS A 137 26.98 -38.39 26.01
CA LYS A 137 25.99 -38.48 24.92
C LYS A 137 25.78 -39.98 24.59
N VAL A 138 24.60 -40.40 24.10
CA VAL A 138 24.41 -41.42 23.01
C VAL A 138 22.92 -41.72 22.72
N GLU A 139 22.53 -41.44 21.48
CA GLU A 139 21.64 -42.09 20.49
C GLU A 139 20.31 -42.84 20.81
N VAL A 140 19.26 -42.38 20.10
CA VAL A 140 18.39 -43.08 19.11
C VAL A 140 17.65 -44.38 19.47
N ALA A 141 16.31 -44.34 19.28
CA ALA A 141 15.52 -45.41 18.67
C ALA A 141 14.29 -44.83 17.91
N VAL A 142 13.90 -45.45 16.79
CA VAL A 142 12.70 -45.11 15.98
C VAL A 142 11.93 -46.39 15.68
N VAL A 143 10.60 -46.37 15.87
CA VAL A 143 9.65 -47.37 15.33
C VAL A 143 8.36 -46.65 14.89
N GLU A 144 7.63 -47.25 13.96
CA GLU A 144 6.56 -46.66 13.14
C GLU A 144 5.18 -47.32 13.41
N LYS A 145 4.12 -46.72 12.82
CA LYS A 145 2.95 -47.37 12.17
C LYS A 145 1.62 -47.65 12.90
N GLN A 146 0.58 -47.07 12.27
CA GLN A 146 -0.71 -47.66 11.82
C GLN A 146 -1.93 -47.91 12.76
N GLU A 147 -2.94 -47.04 12.53
CA GLU A 147 -4.30 -47.36 12.02
C GLU A 147 -5.39 -48.11 12.84
N LYS A 148 -6.54 -47.41 12.89
CA LYS A 148 -7.92 -47.83 12.53
C LYS A 148 -8.94 -48.28 13.62
N LYS A 149 -10.09 -47.58 13.53
CA LYS A 149 -11.49 -48.08 13.51
C LYS A 149 -12.20 -48.51 14.81
N ASP A 150 -13.35 -47.86 15.04
CA ASP A 150 -14.75 -48.39 15.10
C ASP A 150 -15.59 -47.65 16.18
N GLU A 151 -16.94 -47.61 16.18
CA GLU A 151 -17.98 -47.66 15.12
C GLU A 151 -19.26 -46.93 15.66
N SER A 152 -20.23 -46.63 14.79
CA SER A 152 -21.69 -46.40 15.03
C SER A 152 -22.25 -45.89 16.38
N ASP A 153 -23.19 -44.93 16.33
CA ASP A 153 -24.62 -45.31 16.43
C ASP A 153 -25.60 -44.27 15.80
N LYS A 154 -26.91 -44.59 15.77
CA LYS A 154 -27.87 -44.16 14.74
C LYS A 154 -29.34 -44.30 15.18
N VAL A 155 -30.12 -43.22 15.18
CA VAL A 155 -31.59 -43.27 15.32
C VAL A 155 -32.30 -42.39 14.28
N LYS A 156 -33.45 -42.84 13.77
CA LYS A 156 -34.33 -42.15 12.81
C LYS A 156 -35.58 -41.58 13.48
N ALA A 157 -36.19 -40.57 12.86
CA ALA A 157 -37.65 -40.36 12.87
C ALA A 157 -38.11 -39.88 11.47
N SER A 158 -39.38 -40.11 11.08
CA SER A 158 -39.90 -39.70 9.77
C SER A 158 -41.42 -39.62 9.70
N GLY A 159 -41.97 -38.67 8.93
CA GLY A 159 -43.39 -38.61 8.55
C GLY A 159 -43.83 -37.19 8.11
N LYS A 160 -44.88 -37.03 7.30
CA LYS A 160 -45.03 -37.32 5.85
C LYS A 160 -46.47 -36.98 5.40
N SER A 161 -46.61 -35.95 4.56
CA SER A 161 -47.85 -35.29 4.05
C SER A 161 -47.45 -34.38 2.86
N LYS A 162 -48.22 -34.04 1.80
CA LYS A 162 -49.58 -34.34 1.28
C LYS A 162 -50.81 -33.89 2.11
N ALA A 163 -51.92 -33.43 1.51
CA ALA A 163 -52.36 -33.38 0.09
C ALA A 163 -53.37 -32.22 -0.11
N ASP A 164 -53.87 -31.82 -1.30
CA ASP A 164 -53.70 -32.16 -2.74
C ASP A 164 -54.09 -30.88 -3.58
N ARG A 165 -53.72 -30.64 -4.86
CA ARG A 165 -54.31 -31.10 -6.17
C ARG A 165 -55.75 -30.58 -6.43
N GLU A 166 -56.24 -30.22 -7.63
CA GLU A 166 -55.84 -30.31 -9.07
C GLU A 166 -56.02 -28.92 -9.78
N SER A 167 -55.87 -28.63 -11.10
CA SER A 167 -55.52 -29.25 -12.42
C SER A 167 -55.34 -28.08 -13.45
N GLU A 168 -54.84 -28.18 -14.69
CA GLU A 168 -53.88 -29.03 -15.43
C GLU A 168 -53.63 -28.34 -16.82
N LYS A 169 -52.65 -28.83 -17.61
CA LYS A 169 -52.30 -28.58 -19.03
C LYS A 169 -51.42 -27.36 -19.36
N ALA A 170 -50.46 -27.42 -20.29
CA ALA A 170 -49.69 -28.57 -20.84
C ALA A 170 -48.48 -28.11 -21.72
N LYS A 171 -47.22 -28.39 -21.29
CA LYS A 171 -45.95 -28.27 -22.10
C LYS A 171 -45.58 -26.83 -22.59
N PRO A 172 -44.35 -26.52 -23.08
CA PRO A 172 -43.30 -27.37 -23.68
C PRO A 172 -41.93 -27.40 -22.93
N GLN A 173 -40.78 -27.18 -23.60
CA GLN A 173 -39.47 -27.80 -23.30
C GLN A 173 -38.29 -26.84 -22.99
N SER A 174 -37.32 -27.39 -22.24
CA SER A 174 -35.83 -27.19 -22.32
C SER A 174 -35.18 -25.80 -22.19
N LYS A 175 -34.27 -25.68 -21.21
CA LYS A 175 -33.04 -24.87 -21.33
C LYS A 175 -31.96 -25.65 -22.11
N PRO A 176 -30.95 -24.97 -22.69
CA PRO A 176 -29.63 -25.00 -22.04
C PRO A 176 -28.98 -23.60 -21.95
N THR A 177 -27.78 -23.53 -21.38
CA THR A 177 -26.91 -22.35 -21.38
C THR A 177 -25.47 -22.83 -21.51
N GLU A 178 -24.72 -22.31 -22.48
CA GLU A 178 -23.36 -22.75 -22.80
C GLU A 178 -22.38 -21.57 -22.72
N ALA A 179 -21.15 -21.84 -22.30
CA ALA A 179 -20.14 -20.80 -22.06
C ALA A 179 -19.24 -20.62 -23.30
N ILE A 180 -19.06 -19.37 -23.74
CA ILE A 180 -18.17 -19.01 -24.84
C ILE A 180 -16.89 -18.37 -24.29
N LYS A 181 -15.74 -18.80 -24.83
CA LYS A 181 -14.44 -18.17 -24.60
C LYS A 181 -14.24 -17.06 -25.63
N SER A 182 -13.88 -15.87 -25.19
CA SER A 182 -13.21 -14.88 -26.05
C SER A 182 -11.70 -15.04 -25.90
N LYS A 183 -10.98 -15.04 -27.03
CA LYS A 183 -9.53 -14.83 -27.09
C LYS A 183 -9.26 -13.84 -28.21
N THR A 184 -8.99 -12.59 -27.84
CA THR A 184 -8.66 -11.53 -28.79
C THR A 184 -7.17 -11.59 -29.13
N GLU A 185 -6.84 -11.24 -30.37
CA GLU A 185 -5.49 -11.23 -30.93
C GLU A 185 -5.25 -9.87 -31.59
N VAL A 186 -4.08 -9.28 -31.37
CA VAL A 186 -3.64 -8.05 -32.05
C VAL A 186 -2.14 -8.18 -32.38
N THR A 187 -1.86 -8.48 -33.64
CA THR A 187 -1.03 -7.72 -34.62
C THR A 187 -0.06 -6.66 -34.03
N VAL A 188 1.14 -6.38 -34.54
CA VAL A 188 1.62 -6.05 -35.92
C VAL A 188 3.15 -6.35 -35.96
N GLU A 189 3.77 -6.90 -37.02
CA GLU A 189 4.31 -6.10 -38.16
C GLU A 189 4.74 -6.93 -39.40
N LYS A 190 5.16 -6.19 -40.44
CA LYS A 190 5.48 -6.47 -41.86
C LYS A 190 6.92 -7.02 -42.06
N SER A 191 7.37 -7.51 -43.23
CA SER A 191 6.77 -7.66 -44.57
C SER A 191 7.61 -8.57 -45.51
N SER A 192 7.04 -8.91 -46.67
CA SER A 192 7.68 -9.31 -47.95
C SER A 192 8.11 -10.80 -48.08
N VAL A 193 7.97 -11.46 -49.25
CA VAL A 193 7.25 -11.09 -50.51
C VAL A 193 6.73 -12.35 -51.24
N SER A 194 5.79 -12.14 -52.17
CA SER A 194 5.16 -13.03 -53.17
C SER A 194 5.96 -14.28 -53.63
N THR A 195 5.34 -15.39 -54.10
CA THR A 195 4.56 -15.43 -55.37
C THR A 195 3.78 -16.76 -55.58
N VAL A 196 2.45 -16.67 -55.83
CA VAL A 196 1.60 -17.29 -56.91
C VAL A 196 2.01 -18.71 -57.44
N GLN A 197 1.12 -19.71 -57.63
CA GLN A 197 -0.17 -19.70 -58.35
C GLN A 197 -1.21 -20.73 -57.86
N ALA A 198 -2.31 -20.92 -58.62
CA ALA A 198 -3.62 -21.37 -58.12
C ALA A 198 -4.21 -22.65 -58.77
N VAL A 199 -5.29 -23.10 -58.11
CA VAL A 199 -6.25 -24.19 -58.39
C VAL A 199 -6.84 -24.18 -59.82
N PRO A 200 -7.41 -25.31 -60.31
CA PRO A 200 -8.86 -25.52 -60.10
C PRO A 200 -9.30 -26.94 -59.71
N VAL A 201 -10.41 -27.03 -58.97
CA VAL A 201 -11.23 -28.24 -58.71
C VAL A 201 -12.55 -28.09 -59.49
N PRO A 202 -13.26 -29.17 -59.89
CA PRO A 202 -14.29 -29.73 -58.98
C PRO A 202 -14.59 -31.24 -59.15
N ALA A 203 -15.28 -31.87 -58.18
CA ALA A 203 -16.52 -32.65 -58.42
C ALA A 203 -17.05 -33.46 -57.20
N THR A 204 -18.30 -33.14 -56.80
CA THR A 204 -19.39 -34.07 -56.41
C THR A 204 -19.31 -35.10 -55.25
N THR A 205 -20.03 -34.75 -54.17
CA THR A 205 -21.18 -35.48 -53.55
C THR A 205 -21.06 -36.68 -52.58
N SER A 206 -21.72 -36.47 -51.43
CA SER A 206 -22.69 -37.34 -50.72
C SER A 206 -22.26 -38.58 -49.90
N ASN A 207 -22.27 -38.40 -48.58
CA ASN A 207 -23.13 -39.12 -47.61
C ASN A 207 -23.43 -40.64 -47.81
N LYS A 208 -22.91 -41.47 -46.88
CA LYS A 208 -23.76 -42.05 -45.79
C LYS A 208 -22.97 -42.69 -44.65
N LYS A 209 -23.52 -42.61 -43.43
CA LYS A 209 -23.04 -43.31 -42.22
C LYS A 209 -23.52 -44.78 -42.22
N LYS A 210 -22.68 -45.71 -41.77
CA LYS A 210 -22.94 -46.55 -40.56
C LYS A 210 -21.73 -47.44 -40.16
N LYS A 211 -21.40 -47.44 -38.86
CA LYS A 211 -20.52 -48.42 -38.17
C LYS A 211 -21.17 -49.83 -38.23
N LYS A 212 -20.45 -50.97 -38.18
CA LYS A 212 -19.64 -51.46 -37.03
C LYS A 212 -18.71 -52.64 -37.40
N GLU A 213 -17.58 -52.73 -36.69
CA GLU A 213 -16.80 -53.92 -36.25
C GLU A 213 -16.52 -55.11 -37.21
N HIS A 214 -15.33 -55.06 -37.84
CA HIS A 214 -14.13 -55.85 -37.46
C HIS A 214 -14.28 -57.28 -36.88
N VAL A 215 -13.66 -58.29 -37.53
CA VAL A 215 -12.59 -59.16 -36.97
C VAL A 215 -11.93 -60.03 -38.07
N GLU A 216 -10.60 -59.96 -38.11
CA GLU A 216 -9.56 -60.91 -38.60
C GLU A 216 -9.83 -61.98 -39.66
N LYS A 217 -8.90 -62.08 -40.63
CA LYS A 217 -8.24 -63.34 -40.99
C LYS A 217 -6.86 -63.14 -41.63
N GLU A 218 -5.96 -64.08 -41.37
CA GLU A 218 -4.55 -64.07 -41.81
C GLU A 218 -4.39 -64.43 -43.31
N VAL A 219 -3.23 -64.08 -43.88
CA VAL A 219 -2.79 -64.55 -45.20
C VAL A 219 -1.44 -65.26 -45.05
N ALA A 220 -1.41 -66.57 -45.31
CA ALA A 220 -0.20 -67.38 -45.19
C ALA A 220 0.74 -67.23 -46.41
N PRO A 221 2.07 -67.28 -46.22
CA PRO A 221 3.05 -67.11 -47.31
C PRO A 221 3.16 -68.35 -48.20
N LEU A 222 3.49 -68.15 -49.48
CA LEU A 222 3.73 -69.25 -50.43
C LEU A 222 5.04 -69.97 -50.11
N THR A 223 5.00 -71.31 -50.06
CA THR A 223 6.16 -72.17 -49.79
C THR A 223 6.87 -72.63 -51.07
N VAL A 224 8.19 -72.79 -50.98
CA VAL A 224 9.10 -73.12 -52.10
C VAL A 224 8.66 -74.34 -52.91
N ASN A 225 8.10 -75.36 -52.25
CA ASN A 225 7.62 -76.59 -52.91
C ASN A 225 6.54 -76.30 -53.98
N LYS A 226 5.76 -75.22 -53.83
CA LYS A 226 4.75 -74.83 -54.82
C LYS A 226 5.36 -74.18 -56.08
N LEU A 227 6.45 -73.41 -55.94
CA LEU A 227 7.26 -72.99 -57.08
C LEU A 227 7.92 -74.19 -57.76
N LEU A 228 8.46 -75.13 -56.98
CA LEU A 228 9.13 -76.33 -57.50
C LEU A 228 8.21 -77.29 -58.25
N SER A 229 6.90 -77.29 -57.95
CA SER A 229 5.88 -77.92 -58.80
C SER A 229 5.65 -77.13 -60.09
N LEU A 230 5.38 -75.83 -59.98
CA LEU A 230 5.12 -74.95 -61.15
C LEU A 230 6.30 -74.88 -62.15
N ILE A 231 7.53 -75.15 -61.72
CA ILE A 231 8.72 -75.25 -62.58
C ILE A 231 8.88 -76.66 -63.19
N LYS A 232 8.30 -77.70 -62.58
CA LYS A 232 8.26 -79.07 -63.13
C LYS A 232 7.12 -79.27 -64.13
N ASP A 233 6.01 -78.58 -63.93
CA ASP A 233 4.82 -78.63 -64.78
C ASP A 233 4.89 -77.60 -65.94
N ALA A 234 6.08 -77.06 -66.21
CA ALA A 234 6.36 -76.12 -67.30
C ALA A 234 7.10 -76.82 -68.44
N ASP A 235 6.42 -77.02 -69.57
CA ASP A 235 6.98 -77.51 -70.82
C ASP A 235 7.88 -76.42 -71.47
N LEU A 236 9.08 -76.25 -70.92
CA LEU A 236 10.13 -75.35 -71.43
C LEU A 236 10.66 -75.85 -72.77
N ASP A 237 10.78 -74.97 -73.77
CA ASP A 237 11.38 -75.36 -75.05
C ASP A 237 12.91 -75.53 -74.91
N THR A 238 13.48 -76.33 -75.80
CA THR A 238 14.90 -76.66 -75.92
C THR A 238 15.81 -75.43 -75.87
N GLU A 239 15.37 -74.32 -76.45
CA GLU A 239 16.09 -73.03 -76.46
C GLU A 239 16.03 -72.31 -75.10
N GLU A 240 14.94 -72.45 -74.34
CA GLU A 240 14.82 -71.92 -72.97
C GLU A 240 15.67 -72.73 -71.98
N ILE A 241 15.70 -74.06 -72.16
CA ILE A 241 16.55 -74.98 -71.37
C ILE A 241 18.03 -74.62 -71.57
N GLN A 242 18.46 -74.37 -72.82
CA GLN A 242 19.83 -73.97 -73.11
C GLN A 242 20.18 -72.61 -72.49
N ASN A 243 19.30 -71.60 -72.61
CA ASN A 243 19.48 -70.31 -71.95
C ASN A 243 19.60 -70.45 -70.42
N LEU A 244 18.78 -71.31 -69.79
CA LEU A 244 18.85 -71.55 -68.35
C LEU A 244 20.17 -72.22 -67.93
N ILE A 245 20.70 -73.14 -68.74
CA ILE A 245 22.01 -73.77 -68.52
C ILE A 245 23.13 -72.73 -68.55
N ASP A 246 23.16 -71.85 -69.55
CA ASP A 246 24.21 -70.82 -69.68
C ASP A 246 24.12 -69.75 -68.58
N ILE A 247 22.92 -69.40 -68.13
CA ILE A 247 22.70 -68.52 -66.96
C ILE A 247 23.24 -69.18 -65.68
N LEU A 248 22.96 -70.47 -65.46
CA LEU A 248 23.42 -71.18 -64.27
C LEU A 248 24.95 -71.41 -64.27
N LEU A 249 25.55 -71.73 -65.41
CA LEU A 249 27.00 -71.89 -65.58
C LEU A 249 27.78 -70.59 -65.32
N ASN A 250 27.25 -69.43 -65.73
CA ASN A 250 27.84 -68.15 -65.34
C ASN A 250 27.70 -67.92 -63.84
N LYS A 251 26.50 -68.11 -63.28
CA LYS A 251 26.21 -67.81 -61.86
C LYS A 251 26.95 -68.70 -60.86
N GLN A 252 27.44 -69.87 -61.28
CA GLN A 252 28.26 -70.75 -60.44
C GLN A 252 29.69 -70.24 -60.21
N LYS A 253 30.22 -69.35 -61.07
CA LYS A 253 31.60 -68.83 -60.94
C LYS A 253 31.77 -67.82 -59.80
N ASP A 254 30.70 -67.12 -59.39
CA ASP A 254 30.77 -66.02 -58.42
C ASP A 254 30.62 -66.47 -56.94
N ALA A 255 30.44 -67.76 -56.67
CA ALA A 255 29.97 -68.27 -55.36
C ALA A 255 31.02 -68.33 -54.22
N SER A 256 32.20 -67.71 -54.37
CA SER A 256 33.35 -67.88 -53.46
C SER A 256 33.15 -67.36 -52.02
N GLY A 257 32.14 -66.51 -51.77
CA GLY A 257 31.93 -65.83 -50.47
C GLY A 257 31.24 -66.63 -49.35
N TRP A 258 30.77 -67.86 -49.59
CA TRP A 258 29.77 -68.52 -48.73
C TRP A 258 30.28 -69.15 -47.42
N THR A 259 31.58 -69.09 -47.12
CA THR A 259 32.21 -69.90 -46.05
C THR A 259 32.31 -69.22 -44.67
N LYS A 260 32.07 -67.90 -44.55
CA LYS A 260 32.21 -67.15 -43.27
C LYS A 260 30.88 -66.81 -42.58
N ARG A 261 30.04 -67.82 -42.34
CA ARG A 261 28.68 -67.63 -41.77
C ARG A 261 28.64 -67.45 -40.23
N ASN A 262 29.71 -67.77 -39.51
CA ASN A 262 29.65 -67.89 -38.04
C ASN A 262 29.79 -66.53 -37.30
N ASP A 263 30.77 -65.71 -37.68
CA ASP A 263 31.04 -64.43 -36.99
C ASP A 263 29.87 -63.44 -37.11
N GLN A 264 29.25 -63.39 -38.29
CA GLN A 264 28.08 -62.55 -38.58
C GLN A 264 26.88 -62.83 -37.63
N LEU A 265 26.77 -64.05 -37.11
CA LEU A 265 25.72 -64.42 -36.14
C LEU A 265 26.05 -63.94 -34.72
N ALA A 266 27.33 -63.87 -34.35
CA ALA A 266 27.77 -63.31 -33.07
C ALA A 266 27.60 -61.79 -33.05
N ASP A 267 28.00 -61.10 -34.13
CA ASP A 267 27.87 -59.64 -34.25
C ASP A 267 26.41 -59.19 -34.28
N THR A 268 25.55 -59.88 -35.04
CA THR A 268 24.11 -59.56 -35.06
C THR A 268 23.44 -59.82 -33.71
N LYS A 269 23.82 -60.87 -32.98
CA LYS A 269 23.34 -61.09 -31.60
C LYS A 269 23.83 -60.02 -30.63
N ARG A 270 25.08 -59.58 -30.74
CA ARG A 270 25.63 -58.48 -29.93
C ARG A 270 24.88 -57.16 -30.20
N ASN A 271 24.69 -56.83 -31.47
CA ASN A 271 23.98 -55.63 -31.89
C ASN A 271 22.49 -55.65 -31.48
N LEU A 272 21.85 -56.83 -31.46
CA LEU A 272 20.50 -57.00 -30.90
C LEU A 272 20.49 -56.70 -29.40
N GLN A 273 21.38 -57.32 -28.63
CA GLN A 273 21.47 -57.12 -27.17
C GLN A 273 21.79 -55.65 -26.81
N GLU A 274 22.64 -54.98 -27.59
CA GLU A 274 22.94 -53.56 -27.39
C GLU A 274 21.73 -52.67 -27.72
N ARG A 275 20.94 -53.02 -28.74
CA ARG A 275 19.67 -52.34 -29.06
C ARG A 275 18.57 -52.57 -28.02
N GLU A 276 18.49 -53.78 -27.45
CA GLU A 276 17.61 -54.08 -26.32
C GLU A 276 17.99 -53.22 -25.10
N GLN A 277 19.29 -53.08 -24.80
CA GLN A 277 19.76 -52.21 -23.71
C GLN A 277 19.52 -50.71 -23.99
N GLN A 278 19.65 -50.25 -25.24
CA GLN A 278 19.31 -48.89 -25.64
C GLN A 278 17.80 -48.61 -25.46
N LEU A 279 16.93 -49.53 -25.91
CA LEU A 279 15.48 -49.42 -25.73
C LEU A 279 15.08 -49.41 -24.24
N ASP A 280 15.72 -50.25 -23.43
CA ASP A 280 15.47 -50.35 -21.99
C ASP A 280 15.96 -49.10 -21.21
N LEU A 281 16.94 -48.37 -21.76
CA LEU A 281 17.37 -47.05 -21.27
C LEU A 281 16.38 -45.95 -21.69
N GLU A 282 15.96 -45.95 -22.95
CA GLU A 282 14.95 -45.01 -23.48
C GLU A 282 13.60 -45.14 -22.76
N LEU A 283 13.17 -46.36 -22.43
CA LEU A 283 11.96 -46.60 -21.64
C LEU A 283 12.06 -46.00 -20.24
N LYS A 284 13.20 -46.14 -19.57
CA LYS A 284 13.46 -45.54 -18.24
C LYS A 284 13.54 -44.01 -18.31
N GLN A 285 14.15 -43.45 -19.36
CA GLN A 285 14.16 -42.00 -19.58
C GLN A 285 12.75 -41.45 -19.85
N ASN A 286 11.96 -42.12 -20.70
CA ASN A 286 10.56 -41.76 -20.95
C ASN A 286 9.71 -41.85 -19.68
N GLN A 287 9.90 -42.89 -18.85
CA GLN A 287 9.22 -43.01 -17.56
C GLN A 287 9.57 -41.84 -16.61
N ALA A 288 10.85 -41.44 -16.56
CA ALA A 288 11.29 -40.28 -15.76
C ALA A 288 10.72 -38.95 -16.29
N VAL A 289 10.58 -38.79 -17.61
CA VAL A 289 9.91 -37.62 -18.23
C VAL A 289 8.42 -37.62 -17.91
N VAL A 290 7.74 -38.76 -17.99
CA VAL A 290 6.30 -38.89 -17.64
C VAL A 290 6.06 -38.58 -16.15
N SER A 291 6.95 -39.02 -15.25
CA SER A 291 6.91 -38.63 -13.84
C SER A 291 7.03 -37.12 -13.67
N LYS A 292 8.07 -36.48 -14.25
CA LYS A 292 8.24 -35.02 -14.18
C LYS A 292 7.06 -34.25 -14.77
N LEU A 293 6.47 -34.73 -15.87
CA LEU A 293 5.26 -34.14 -16.45
C LEU A 293 4.04 -34.26 -15.54
N LYS A 294 3.93 -35.34 -14.75
CA LYS A 294 2.90 -35.49 -13.72
C LYS A 294 3.16 -34.55 -12.53
N ASP A 295 4.40 -34.46 -12.06
CA ASP A 295 4.76 -33.60 -10.92
C ASP A 295 4.50 -32.12 -11.26
N LEU A 296 4.95 -31.66 -12.44
CA LEU A 296 4.62 -30.32 -12.97
C LEU A 296 3.12 -30.10 -13.18
N ARG A 297 2.36 -31.16 -13.50
CA ARG A 297 0.90 -31.09 -13.65
C ARG A 297 0.21 -30.88 -12.30
N ASP A 298 0.66 -31.58 -11.27
CA ASP A 298 0.13 -31.48 -9.91
C ASP A 298 0.57 -30.18 -9.22
N GLU A 299 1.80 -29.70 -9.45
CA GLU A 299 2.24 -28.35 -9.10
C GLU A 299 1.39 -27.27 -9.78
N TYR A 300 1.17 -27.34 -11.10
CA TYR A 300 0.31 -26.41 -11.83
C TYR A 300 -1.13 -26.40 -11.27
N ASN A 301 -1.69 -27.58 -10.99
CA ASN A 301 -3.00 -27.70 -10.36
C ASN A 301 -3.01 -27.05 -8.96
N LEU A 302 -1.96 -27.25 -8.14
CA LEU A 302 -1.81 -26.65 -6.82
C LEU A 302 -1.67 -25.13 -6.88
N LEU A 303 -0.80 -24.59 -7.73
CA LEU A 303 -0.68 -23.14 -7.95
C LEU A 303 -2.00 -22.53 -8.41
N LYS A 304 -2.75 -23.20 -9.31
CA LYS A 304 -4.06 -22.74 -9.75
C LYS A 304 -5.08 -22.69 -8.61
N THR A 305 -5.11 -23.67 -7.70
CA THR A 305 -6.00 -23.63 -6.52
C THR A 305 -5.61 -22.51 -5.56
N LYS A 306 -4.30 -22.31 -5.29
CA LYS A 306 -3.81 -21.20 -4.46
C LYS A 306 -4.19 -19.85 -5.07
N HIS A 307 -3.96 -19.65 -6.36
CA HIS A 307 -4.32 -18.42 -7.07
C HIS A 307 -5.82 -18.13 -6.97
N SER A 308 -6.70 -19.11 -7.23
CA SER A 308 -8.15 -18.91 -7.11
C SER A 308 -8.63 -18.70 -5.66
N SER A 309 -7.89 -19.18 -4.65
CA SER A 309 -8.19 -18.85 -3.25
C SER A 309 -7.80 -17.41 -2.88
N LEU A 310 -6.68 -16.91 -3.44
CA LEU A 310 -6.23 -15.53 -3.25
C LEU A 310 -7.14 -14.54 -4.00
N GLU A 311 -7.49 -14.86 -5.25
CA GLU A 311 -8.48 -14.17 -6.08
C GLU A 311 -9.80 -13.94 -5.34
N LYS A 312 -10.35 -15.00 -4.71
CA LYS A 312 -11.57 -14.89 -3.89
C LYS A 312 -11.37 -14.00 -2.66
N SER A 313 -10.27 -14.15 -1.92
CA SER A 313 -10.01 -13.32 -0.74
C SER A 313 -9.85 -11.84 -1.10
N SER A 314 -9.20 -11.53 -2.23
CA SER A 314 -9.13 -10.17 -2.77
C SER A 314 -10.50 -9.65 -3.21
N GLN A 315 -11.32 -10.47 -3.88
CA GLN A 315 -12.68 -10.07 -4.26
C GLN A 315 -13.57 -9.82 -3.03
N GLU A 316 -13.44 -10.61 -1.97
CA GLU A 316 -14.14 -10.40 -0.70
C GLU A 316 -13.71 -9.10 -0.01
N LYS A 317 -12.41 -8.75 -0.04
CA LYS A 317 -11.90 -7.45 0.43
C LYS A 317 -12.45 -6.28 -0.38
N ILE A 318 -12.41 -6.36 -1.71
CA ILE A 318 -12.96 -5.34 -2.62
C ILE A 318 -14.47 -5.15 -2.35
N ASN A 319 -15.22 -6.25 -2.25
CA ASN A 319 -16.65 -6.21 -1.94
C ASN A 319 -16.94 -5.54 -0.59
N LYS A 320 -16.09 -5.77 0.43
CA LYS A 320 -16.20 -5.10 1.74
C LYS A 320 -15.88 -3.61 1.62
N GLN A 321 -14.76 -3.24 1.00
CA GLN A 321 -14.41 -1.82 0.77
C GLN A 321 -15.51 -1.09 0.01
N GLN A 322 -16.15 -1.75 -0.97
CA GLN A 322 -17.29 -1.19 -1.70
C GLN A 322 -18.51 -0.94 -0.80
N GLN A 323 -18.79 -1.81 0.17
CA GLN A 323 -19.85 -1.60 1.17
C GLN A 323 -19.49 -0.47 2.15
N ASP A 324 -18.23 -0.41 2.60
CA ASP A 324 -17.73 0.65 3.48
C ASP A 324 -17.86 2.03 2.77
N ILE A 325 -17.44 2.13 1.50
CA ILE A 325 -17.61 3.33 0.65
C ILE A 325 -19.09 3.71 0.48
N GLN A 326 -19.99 2.74 0.28
CA GLN A 326 -21.43 3.02 0.22
C GLN A 326 -21.96 3.57 1.56
N SER A 327 -21.48 3.04 2.69
CA SER A 327 -21.85 3.53 4.03
C SER A 327 -21.36 4.96 4.29
N PHE A 328 -20.12 5.28 3.88
CA PHE A 328 -19.57 6.63 3.99
C PHE A 328 -20.28 7.61 3.05
N THR A 329 -20.63 7.18 1.83
CA THR A 329 -21.42 7.98 0.88
C THR A 329 -22.79 8.34 1.45
N LEU A 330 -23.49 7.36 2.04
CA LEU A 330 -24.79 7.59 2.70
C LEU A 330 -24.65 8.53 3.90
N ARG A 331 -23.61 8.36 4.71
CA ARG A 331 -23.34 9.23 5.88
C ARG A 331 -22.97 10.65 5.46
N LEU A 332 -22.19 10.83 4.40
CA LEU A 332 -21.85 12.15 3.84
C LEU A 332 -23.10 12.86 3.35
N LYS A 333 -23.99 12.16 2.62
CA LYS A 333 -25.29 12.70 2.22
C LYS A 333 -26.16 13.09 3.42
N GLN A 334 -26.21 12.26 4.46
CA GLN A 334 -26.96 12.56 5.69
C GLN A 334 -26.43 13.82 6.40
N VAL A 335 -25.10 14.00 6.47
CA VAL A 335 -24.47 15.22 7.02
C VAL A 335 -24.76 16.43 6.14
N GLN A 336 -24.72 16.29 4.81
CA GLN A 336 -25.09 17.36 3.88
C GLN A 336 -26.56 17.80 4.06
N GLU A 337 -27.48 16.85 4.20
CA GLU A 337 -28.91 17.11 4.49
C GLU A 337 -29.08 17.82 5.85
N GLN A 338 -28.34 17.41 6.88
CA GLN A 338 -28.31 18.08 8.19
C GLN A 338 -27.81 19.52 8.09
N CYS A 339 -26.69 19.78 7.40
CA CYS A 339 -26.17 21.12 7.19
C CYS A 339 -27.14 22.01 6.39
N THR A 340 -27.88 21.47 5.42
CA THR A 340 -28.95 22.23 4.75
C THR A 340 -30.10 22.58 5.69
N ALA A 341 -30.57 21.62 6.50
CA ALA A 341 -31.64 21.84 7.48
C ALA A 341 -31.24 22.81 8.60
N GLU A 342 -29.96 22.87 8.99
CA GLU A 342 -29.45 23.88 9.91
C GLU A 342 -29.35 25.26 9.26
N LYS A 343 -28.87 25.36 8.02
CA LYS A 343 -28.84 26.62 7.27
C LYS A 343 -30.25 27.21 7.08
N GLU A 344 -31.27 26.38 6.87
CA GLU A 344 -32.67 26.80 6.85
C GLU A 344 -33.14 27.33 8.21
N LYS A 345 -32.83 26.65 9.32
CA LYS A 345 -33.14 27.15 10.68
C LYS A 345 -32.47 28.50 10.96
N TYR A 346 -31.22 28.69 10.56
CA TYR A 346 -30.52 29.97 10.70
C TYR A 346 -31.23 31.08 9.90
N SER A 347 -31.60 30.85 8.64
CA SER A 347 -32.34 31.84 7.84
C SER A 347 -33.75 32.12 8.38
N GLN A 348 -34.39 31.16 9.06
CA GLN A 348 -35.66 31.38 9.76
C GLN A 348 -35.47 32.24 11.03
N LEU A 349 -34.40 32.03 11.80
CA LEU A 349 -34.07 32.83 12.98
C LEU A 349 -33.69 34.27 12.60
N GLU A 350 -32.88 34.45 11.55
CA GLU A 350 -32.51 35.73 10.95
C GLU A 350 -33.76 36.55 10.62
N LYS A 351 -34.70 35.98 9.85
CA LYS A 351 -35.99 36.62 9.52
C LYS A 351 -36.85 36.95 10.75
N GLN A 352 -36.80 36.15 11.81
CA GLN A 352 -37.49 36.48 13.07
C GLN A 352 -36.83 37.64 13.82
N VAL A 353 -35.50 37.77 13.75
CA VAL A 353 -34.77 38.92 14.32
C VAL A 353 -35.11 40.18 13.53
N ASP A 354 -35.04 40.14 12.19
CA ASP A 354 -35.39 41.28 11.32
C ASP A 354 -36.83 41.76 11.57
N GLN A 355 -37.78 40.84 11.70
CA GLN A 355 -39.18 41.17 12.01
C GLN A 355 -39.32 41.83 13.39
N LYS A 356 -38.61 41.35 14.42
CA LYS A 356 -38.61 41.94 15.77
C LYS A 356 -37.98 43.33 15.79
N VAL A 357 -36.84 43.51 15.11
CA VAL A 357 -36.17 44.82 14.96
C VAL A 357 -37.08 45.80 14.21
N THR A 358 -37.71 45.37 13.10
CA THR A 358 -38.65 46.18 12.33
C THR A 358 -39.88 46.59 13.15
N ALA A 359 -40.42 45.68 13.97
CA ALA A 359 -41.53 45.97 14.87
C ALA A 359 -41.14 46.96 15.99
N ALA A 360 -39.96 46.80 16.59
CA ALA A 360 -39.44 47.70 17.60
C ALA A 360 -39.23 49.13 17.04
N LEU A 361 -38.63 49.25 15.85
CA LEU A 361 -38.43 50.54 15.17
C LEU A 361 -39.77 51.26 14.89
N LYS A 362 -40.79 50.53 14.44
CA LYS A 362 -42.14 51.10 14.27
C LYS A 362 -42.74 51.59 15.59
N SER A 363 -42.63 50.80 16.65
CA SER A 363 -43.14 51.20 17.98
C SER A 363 -42.42 52.44 18.54
N VAL A 364 -41.14 52.63 18.25
CA VAL A 364 -40.38 53.83 18.66
C VAL A 364 -40.82 55.06 17.88
N GLU A 365 -41.02 54.94 16.56
CA GLU A 365 -41.50 56.05 15.72
C GLU A 365 -42.95 56.43 16.09
N GLU A 366 -43.80 55.47 16.43
CA GLU A 366 -45.14 55.72 16.96
C GLU A 366 -45.13 56.48 18.30
N GLU A 367 -44.24 56.11 19.25
CA GLU A 367 -44.12 56.86 20.52
C GLU A 367 -43.52 58.26 20.31
N LYS A 368 -42.58 58.43 19.38
CA LYS A 368 -42.08 59.75 18.97
C LYS A 368 -43.21 60.64 18.45
N VAL A 369 -44.03 60.17 17.51
CA VAL A 369 -45.20 60.92 17.00
C VAL A 369 -46.21 61.23 18.12
N LYS A 370 -46.46 60.30 19.05
CA LYS A 370 -47.31 60.56 20.23
C LYS A 370 -46.71 61.62 21.17
N LEU A 371 -45.38 61.72 21.29
CA LEU A 371 -44.71 62.75 22.10
C LEU A 371 -44.74 64.12 21.41
N GLU A 372 -44.52 64.18 20.10
CA GLU A 372 -44.68 65.41 19.30
C GLU A 372 -46.11 65.96 19.42
N GLN A 373 -47.14 65.11 19.31
CA GLN A 373 -48.54 65.50 19.53
C GLN A 373 -48.88 65.93 20.97
N LYS A 374 -48.16 65.40 21.98
CA LYS A 374 -48.33 65.83 23.38
C LYS A 374 -47.71 67.21 23.61
N LEU A 375 -46.52 67.46 23.04
CA LEU A 375 -45.87 68.77 23.08
C LEU A 375 -46.76 69.86 22.48
N SER A 376 -47.28 69.65 21.26
CA SER A 376 -48.14 70.64 20.60
C SER A 376 -49.42 70.96 21.38
N LYS A 377 -49.97 69.99 22.14
CA LYS A 377 -51.16 70.22 22.99
C LYS A 377 -50.85 71.06 24.22
N ILE A 378 -49.78 70.72 24.95
CA ILE A 378 -49.32 71.47 26.13
C ILE A 378 -49.02 72.94 25.77
N GLU A 379 -48.45 73.16 24.58
CA GLU A 379 -48.17 74.50 24.04
C GLU A 379 -49.46 75.30 23.73
N THR A 380 -50.56 74.62 23.34
CA THR A 380 -51.87 75.27 23.15
C THR A 380 -52.70 75.45 24.42
N GLU A 381 -52.63 74.54 25.39
CA GLU A 381 -53.51 74.51 26.57
C GLU A 381 -53.02 75.40 27.73
N SER A 382 -51.82 75.99 27.63
CA SER A 382 -51.23 76.87 28.66
C SER A 382 -51.84 78.28 28.74
N ARG A 383 -53.13 78.45 28.41
CA ARG A 383 -53.89 79.71 28.51
C ARG A 383 -55.21 79.52 29.27
N SER A 384 -55.47 80.44 30.21
CA SER A 384 -56.53 80.41 31.23
C SER A 384 -56.29 79.38 32.35
N GLY A 385 -56.52 79.78 33.60
CA GLY A 385 -56.21 79.01 34.81
C GLY A 385 -57.45 78.86 35.71
N VAL A 386 -57.40 77.93 36.66
CA VAL A 386 -58.62 77.32 37.24
C VAL A 386 -58.62 77.23 38.77
N SER A 387 -59.77 76.83 39.32
CA SER A 387 -60.19 76.96 40.72
C SER A 387 -59.98 75.69 41.56
N LYS A 388 -60.23 75.83 42.87
CA LYS A 388 -59.83 74.95 43.96
C LYS A 388 -60.31 73.48 43.88
N THR A 389 -61.39 73.20 43.15
CA THR A 389 -61.84 71.82 42.87
C THR A 389 -60.84 71.05 42.01
N GLU A 390 -60.14 71.73 41.10
CA GLU A 390 -59.04 71.11 40.36
C GLU A 390 -57.85 70.80 41.25
N LEU A 391 -57.63 71.52 42.35
CA LEU A 391 -56.53 71.22 43.27
C LEU A 391 -56.69 69.82 43.89
N GLU A 392 -57.93 69.33 44.06
CA GLU A 392 -58.21 67.95 44.51
C GLU A 392 -58.01 66.91 43.39
N THR A 393 -58.45 67.20 42.16
CA THR A 393 -58.23 66.28 41.02
C THR A 393 -56.78 66.25 40.57
N ILE A 394 -56.06 67.37 40.66
CA ILE A 394 -54.62 67.52 40.45
C ILE A 394 -53.82 66.79 41.54
N LYS A 395 -54.26 66.78 42.81
CA LYS A 395 -53.64 65.89 43.82
C LYS A 395 -53.78 64.43 43.43
N LYS A 396 -54.99 63.98 43.08
CA LYS A 396 -55.23 62.57 42.77
C LYS A 396 -54.52 62.14 41.47
N SER A 397 -54.58 62.96 40.42
CA SER A 397 -53.82 62.71 39.20
C SER A 397 -52.32 62.79 39.44
N ARG A 398 -51.82 63.65 40.33
CA ARG A 398 -50.40 63.66 40.77
C ARG A 398 -50.01 62.39 41.52
N GLU A 399 -50.85 61.84 42.40
CA GLU A 399 -50.61 60.55 43.05
C GLU A 399 -50.56 59.41 42.02
N ASP A 400 -51.48 59.39 41.06
CA ASP A 400 -51.50 58.38 40.00
C ASP A 400 -50.32 58.56 39.00
N LEU A 401 -49.94 59.80 38.69
CA LEU A 401 -48.72 60.12 37.94
C LEU A 401 -47.46 59.69 38.70
N GLN A 402 -47.44 59.83 40.03
CA GLN A 402 -46.34 59.40 40.88
C GLN A 402 -46.24 57.86 40.97
N LYS A 403 -47.37 57.14 40.93
CA LYS A 403 -47.40 55.66 40.78
C LYS A 403 -46.87 55.24 39.41
N VAL A 404 -47.33 55.89 38.34
CA VAL A 404 -46.83 55.65 36.97
C VAL A 404 -45.33 55.96 36.86
N HIS A 405 -44.86 57.05 37.46
CA HIS A 405 -43.44 57.42 37.50
C HIS A 405 -42.60 56.41 38.29
N ALA A 406 -43.11 55.88 39.42
CA ALA A 406 -42.44 54.82 40.17
C ALA A 406 -42.36 53.50 39.38
N LEU A 407 -43.44 53.11 38.69
CA LEU A 407 -43.44 51.93 37.81
C LEU A 407 -42.51 52.12 36.60
N LEU A 408 -42.45 53.32 36.03
CA LEU A 408 -41.55 53.65 34.93
C LEU A 408 -40.08 53.64 35.37
N ILE A 409 -39.77 54.11 36.58
CA ILE A 409 -38.44 53.97 37.20
C ILE A 409 -38.08 52.49 37.39
N ASP A 410 -39.00 51.68 37.91
CA ASP A 410 -38.73 50.25 38.12
C ASP A 410 -38.51 49.52 36.78
N GLN A 411 -39.40 49.72 35.80
CA GLN A 411 -39.25 49.16 34.46
C GLN A 411 -37.94 49.61 33.77
N HIS A 412 -37.57 50.89 33.90
CA HIS A 412 -36.29 51.40 33.39
C HIS A 412 -35.09 50.80 34.14
N THR A 413 -35.18 50.60 35.45
CA THR A 413 -34.14 49.98 36.27
C THR A 413 -33.96 48.51 35.90
N GLN A 414 -35.06 47.77 35.67
CA GLN A 414 -35.04 46.39 35.17
C GLN A 414 -34.40 46.31 33.77
N LEU A 415 -34.78 47.19 32.84
CA LEU A 415 -34.25 47.23 31.47
C LEU A 415 -32.76 47.61 31.43
N VAL A 416 -32.33 48.58 32.23
CA VAL A 416 -30.90 48.90 32.43
C VAL A 416 -30.17 47.71 33.05
N GLY A 417 -30.83 46.95 33.93
CA GLY A 417 -30.33 45.70 34.49
C GLY A 417 -30.10 44.60 33.44
N THR A 418 -31.07 44.37 32.53
CA THR A 418 -30.93 43.38 31.46
C THR A 418 -29.85 43.78 30.47
N HIS A 419 -29.88 45.02 29.95
CA HIS A 419 -28.86 45.53 29.02
C HIS A 419 -27.45 45.47 29.65
N LYS A 420 -27.30 45.76 30.95
CA LYS A 420 -26.01 45.67 31.66
C LYS A 420 -25.49 44.23 31.79
N ASN A 421 -26.39 43.24 31.84
CA ASN A 421 -26.01 41.82 31.86
C ASN A 421 -25.72 41.28 30.46
N GLU A 422 -26.49 41.70 29.45
CA GLU A 422 -26.24 41.40 28.04
C GLU A 422 -24.91 41.98 27.55
N LEU A 423 -24.61 43.23 27.89
CA LEU A 423 -23.36 43.91 27.53
C LEU A 423 -22.15 43.27 28.24
N LYS A 424 -22.31 42.79 29.48
CA LYS A 424 -21.30 41.94 30.13
C LYS A 424 -21.08 40.62 29.36
N ASN A 425 -22.15 39.92 29.01
CA ASN A 425 -22.08 38.65 28.28
C ASN A 425 -21.40 38.82 26.91
N LEU A 426 -21.80 39.84 26.14
CA LEU A 426 -21.17 40.22 24.87
C LEU A 426 -19.68 40.55 25.06
N ASN A 427 -19.32 41.31 26.09
CA ASN A 427 -17.91 41.63 26.37
C ASN A 427 -17.09 40.39 26.77
N THR A 428 -17.69 39.42 27.47
CA THR A 428 -17.06 38.12 27.76
C THR A 428 -16.85 37.32 26.47
N GLN A 429 -17.88 37.17 25.64
CA GLN A 429 -17.79 36.49 24.34
C GLN A 429 -16.75 37.13 23.40
N LEU A 430 -16.65 38.46 23.40
CA LEU A 430 -15.67 39.22 22.63
C LEU A 430 -14.24 38.99 23.16
N ALA A 431 -14.05 38.83 24.48
CA ALA A 431 -12.77 38.44 25.06
C ALA A 431 -12.39 36.98 24.71
N ASP A 432 -13.34 36.05 24.75
CA ASP A 432 -13.11 34.65 24.37
C ASP A 432 -12.76 34.50 22.87
N ILE A 433 -13.47 35.23 21.99
CA ILE A 433 -13.17 35.28 20.55
C ILE A 433 -11.79 35.89 20.29
N LYS A 434 -11.42 36.96 21.00
CA LYS A 434 -10.07 37.52 20.94
C LYS A 434 -9.00 36.51 21.36
N LYS A 435 -9.21 35.78 22.47
CA LYS A 435 -8.29 34.74 22.94
C LYS A 435 -8.13 33.62 21.91
N GLN A 436 -9.23 33.17 21.29
CA GLN A 436 -9.18 32.18 20.21
C GLN A 436 -8.43 32.69 18.97
N PHE A 437 -8.61 33.97 18.61
CA PHE A 437 -7.87 34.60 17.52
C PHE A 437 -6.36 34.71 17.82
N GLU A 438 -6.01 35.10 19.05
CA GLU A 438 -4.62 35.14 19.54
C GLU A 438 -3.96 33.76 19.45
N GLU A 439 -4.68 32.70 19.88
CA GLU A 439 -4.20 31.32 19.85
C GLU A 439 -4.04 30.78 18.42
N VAL A 440 -4.97 31.08 17.51
CA VAL A 440 -4.86 30.73 16.09
C VAL A 440 -3.73 31.53 15.41
N SER A 441 -3.54 32.79 15.76
CA SER A 441 -2.43 33.62 15.29
C SER A 441 -1.09 33.03 15.72
N ALA A 442 -0.93 32.67 16.99
CA ALA A 442 0.26 31.99 17.51
C ALA A 442 0.54 30.65 16.80
N LYS A 443 -0.50 29.83 16.59
CA LYS A 443 -0.40 28.57 15.83
C LYS A 443 0.04 28.79 14.38
N ASN A 444 -0.46 29.82 13.71
CA ASN A 444 -0.04 30.18 12.35
C ASN A 444 1.43 30.64 12.31
N VAL A 445 1.91 31.39 13.32
CA VAL A 445 3.32 31.81 13.43
C VAL A 445 4.25 30.61 13.66
N VAL A 446 3.82 29.59 14.41
CA VAL A 446 4.57 28.33 14.55
C VAL A 446 4.57 27.56 13.22
N LEU A 447 3.41 27.37 12.60
CA LEU A 447 3.29 26.65 11.33
C LEU A 447 4.14 27.29 10.20
N LEU A 448 4.25 28.61 10.16
CA LEU A 448 5.14 29.31 9.22
C LEU A 448 6.63 29.03 9.47
N LYS A 449 7.05 28.86 10.73
CA LYS A 449 8.42 28.42 11.07
C LYS A 449 8.67 26.97 10.68
N ASP A 450 7.68 26.10 10.90
CA ASP A 450 7.79 24.68 10.52
C ASP A 450 7.87 24.53 8.99
N ILE A 451 7.09 25.31 8.24
CA ILE A 451 7.17 25.39 6.77
C ILE A 451 8.54 25.90 6.32
N GLN A 452 9.12 26.91 7.00
CA GLN A 452 10.47 27.38 6.68
C GLN A 452 11.51 26.29 6.94
N ALA A 453 11.49 25.64 8.11
CA ALA A 453 12.41 24.56 8.44
C ALA A 453 12.30 23.37 7.47
N LEU A 454 11.09 23.02 7.01
CA LEU A 454 10.89 22.01 5.98
C LEU A 454 11.46 22.42 4.62
N ASN A 455 11.37 23.70 4.23
CA ASN A 455 12.02 24.21 3.02
C ASN A 455 13.55 24.18 3.14
N ASP A 456 14.11 24.59 4.30
CA ASP A 456 15.54 24.57 4.56
C ASP A 456 16.08 23.12 4.47
N ILE A 457 15.41 22.17 5.13
CA ILE A 457 15.70 20.73 5.03
C ILE A 457 15.60 20.25 3.58
N LYS A 458 14.57 20.65 2.82
CA LYS A 458 14.43 20.29 1.40
C LYS A 458 15.63 20.77 0.59
N THR A 459 16.06 22.03 0.72
CA THR A 459 17.20 22.55 -0.03
C THR A 459 18.51 21.83 0.32
N SER A 460 18.70 21.46 1.60
CA SER A 460 19.83 20.65 2.04
C SER A 460 19.82 19.24 1.43
N LEU A 461 18.65 18.59 1.40
CA LEU A 461 18.45 17.28 0.77
C LEU A 461 18.70 17.33 -0.74
N GLU A 462 18.25 18.38 -1.42
CA GLU A 462 18.38 18.57 -2.87
C GLU A 462 19.85 18.83 -3.27
N LEU A 463 20.61 19.55 -2.44
CA LEU A 463 22.05 19.74 -2.58
C LEU A 463 22.83 18.44 -2.29
N SER A 464 22.40 17.66 -1.29
CA SER A 464 22.95 16.32 -1.01
C SER A 464 22.71 15.35 -2.17
N LYS A 465 21.50 15.34 -2.75
CA LYS A 465 21.13 14.56 -3.94
C LYS A 465 22.03 14.91 -5.13
N LYS A 466 22.21 16.20 -5.43
CA LYS A 466 23.14 16.64 -6.50
C LYS A 466 24.58 16.18 -6.25
N THR A 467 25.03 16.23 -4.99
CA THR A 467 26.37 15.73 -4.60
C THR A 467 26.51 14.21 -4.78
N LEU A 468 25.43 13.45 -4.62
CA LEU A 468 25.39 12.00 -4.89
C LEU A 468 25.34 11.69 -6.39
N GLU A 469 24.61 12.48 -7.18
CA GLU A 469 24.57 12.38 -8.65
C GLU A 469 25.94 12.69 -9.27
N GLU A 470 26.63 13.74 -8.79
CA GLU A 470 28.00 14.05 -9.19
C GLU A 470 29.00 12.93 -8.80
N LYS A 471 28.82 12.28 -7.64
CA LYS A 471 29.65 11.12 -7.26
C LYS A 471 29.37 9.89 -8.12
N LEU A 472 28.10 9.59 -8.38
CA LEU A 472 27.69 8.48 -9.25
C LEU A 472 28.28 8.66 -10.65
N HIS A 473 28.15 9.85 -11.24
CA HIS A 473 28.70 10.14 -12.56
C HIS A 473 30.22 10.01 -12.64
N ASN A 474 30.95 10.37 -11.58
CA ASN A 474 32.39 10.17 -11.50
C ASN A 474 32.79 8.68 -11.45
N GLU A 475 32.04 7.84 -10.71
CA GLU A 475 32.29 6.40 -10.68
C GLU A 475 31.81 5.69 -11.97
N GLU A 476 30.72 6.14 -12.61
CA GLU A 476 30.32 5.71 -13.97
C GLU A 476 31.43 5.97 -14.99
N LYS A 477 32.00 7.19 -14.99
CA LYS A 477 33.13 7.55 -15.85
C LYS A 477 34.36 6.70 -15.56
N ARG A 478 34.65 6.42 -14.28
CA ARG A 478 35.75 5.56 -13.86
C ARG A 478 35.55 4.10 -14.29
N ILE A 479 34.32 3.58 -14.25
CA ILE A 479 33.96 2.26 -14.78
C ILE A 479 34.22 2.23 -16.29
N ALA A 480 33.75 3.23 -17.05
CA ALA A 480 34.01 3.33 -18.48
C ALA A 480 35.52 3.44 -18.82
N GLU A 481 36.30 4.16 -18.00
CA GLU A 481 37.77 4.23 -18.13
C GLU A 481 38.45 2.88 -17.83
N LEU A 482 37.97 2.12 -16.85
CA LEU A 482 38.45 0.77 -16.54
C LEU A 482 38.03 -0.25 -17.59
N GLU A 483 36.83 -0.16 -18.16
CA GLU A 483 36.37 -0.98 -19.28
C GLU A 483 37.21 -0.69 -20.53
N ALA A 484 37.51 0.58 -20.83
CA ALA A 484 38.42 0.96 -21.91
C ALA A 484 39.84 0.39 -21.70
N GLN A 485 40.37 0.42 -20.47
CA GLN A 485 41.66 -0.20 -20.13
C GLN A 485 41.61 -1.75 -20.24
N LEU A 486 40.49 -2.38 -19.87
CA LEU A 486 40.28 -3.82 -20.03
C LEU A 486 40.21 -4.21 -21.50
N ILE A 487 39.55 -3.43 -22.35
CA ILE A 487 39.49 -3.62 -23.80
C ILE A 487 40.87 -3.39 -24.45
N GLN A 488 41.65 -2.42 -23.98
CA GLN A 488 43.03 -2.20 -24.46
C GLN A 488 44.00 -3.31 -24.04
N SER A 489 43.87 -3.85 -22.82
CA SER A 489 44.75 -4.91 -22.31
C SER A 489 44.37 -6.33 -22.76
N SER A 490 43.09 -6.59 -23.05
CA SER A 490 42.62 -7.81 -23.74
C SER A 490 42.69 -7.71 -25.27
N GLY A 491 42.97 -6.51 -25.80
CA GLY A 491 42.88 -6.14 -27.21
C GLY A 491 43.93 -6.73 -28.14
N ASN A 492 43.85 -8.04 -28.38
CA ASN A 492 44.46 -8.80 -29.49
C ASN A 492 46.00 -8.79 -29.64
N THR A 493 46.78 -7.86 -29.07
CA THR A 493 48.23 -7.78 -29.31
C THR A 493 48.95 -9.06 -28.87
N ASN A 494 48.89 -9.37 -27.57
CA ASN A 494 49.55 -10.56 -27.01
C ASN A 494 48.97 -11.87 -27.59
N VAL A 495 47.66 -11.95 -27.79
CA VAL A 495 47.00 -13.17 -28.32
C VAL A 495 47.34 -13.39 -29.79
N SER A 496 47.36 -12.34 -30.61
CA SER A 496 47.73 -12.42 -32.03
C SER A 496 49.23 -12.66 -32.22
N GLN A 497 50.08 -12.07 -31.36
CA GLN A 497 51.51 -12.38 -31.31
C GLN A 497 51.76 -13.85 -30.95
N LEU A 498 51.15 -14.36 -29.89
CA LEU A 498 51.25 -15.78 -29.51
C LEU A 498 50.64 -16.72 -30.57
N GLN A 499 49.59 -16.30 -31.30
CA GLN A 499 49.09 -17.06 -32.45
C GLN A 499 50.02 -17.01 -33.67
N ALA A 500 50.71 -15.90 -33.91
CA ALA A 500 51.70 -15.78 -34.97
C ALA A 500 52.96 -16.61 -34.65
N GLU A 501 53.40 -16.59 -33.40
CA GLU A 501 54.49 -17.40 -32.88
C GLU A 501 54.16 -18.89 -32.88
N LEU A 502 52.95 -19.29 -32.45
CA LEU A 502 52.47 -20.67 -32.61
C LEU A 502 52.34 -21.10 -34.07
N LYS A 503 52.09 -20.18 -35.01
CA LYS A 503 52.10 -20.48 -36.45
C LYS A 503 53.53 -20.65 -36.98
N SER A 504 54.46 -19.77 -36.62
CA SER A 504 55.86 -19.90 -37.03
C SER A 504 56.51 -21.15 -36.44
N LEU A 505 56.27 -21.46 -35.16
CA LEU A 505 56.73 -22.68 -34.50
C LEU A 505 56.08 -23.94 -35.09
N ARG A 506 54.84 -23.89 -35.59
CA ARG A 506 54.24 -25.01 -36.33
C ARG A 506 54.89 -25.23 -37.69
N ILE A 507 55.06 -24.17 -38.48
CA ILE A 507 55.74 -24.23 -39.78
C ILE A 507 57.19 -24.72 -39.58
N GLU A 508 57.87 -24.28 -38.53
CA GLU A 508 59.23 -24.74 -38.20
C GLU A 508 59.25 -26.20 -37.74
N ASN A 509 58.28 -26.67 -36.95
CA ASN A 509 58.17 -28.10 -36.62
C ASN A 509 57.81 -28.95 -37.84
N GLU A 510 57.00 -28.45 -38.76
CA GLU A 510 56.65 -29.11 -40.02
C GLU A 510 57.88 -29.19 -40.94
N ARG A 511 58.63 -28.09 -41.10
CA ARG A 511 59.93 -28.03 -41.79
C ARG A 511 60.99 -28.94 -41.17
N LEU A 512 61.05 -29.01 -39.84
CA LEU A 512 61.95 -29.93 -39.12
C LEU A 512 61.48 -31.39 -39.24
N THR A 513 60.17 -31.64 -39.35
CA THR A 513 59.62 -32.97 -39.63
C THR A 513 59.92 -33.39 -41.06
N GLU A 514 59.80 -32.50 -42.05
CA GLU A 514 60.25 -32.73 -43.42
C GLU A 514 61.77 -32.94 -43.51
N GLN A 515 62.57 -32.21 -42.73
CA GLN A 515 64.01 -32.48 -42.63
C GLN A 515 64.31 -33.81 -41.93
N LEU A 516 63.54 -34.22 -40.92
CA LEU A 516 63.67 -35.54 -40.30
C LEU A 516 63.21 -36.67 -41.23
N VAL A 517 62.18 -36.46 -42.04
CA VAL A 517 61.76 -37.42 -43.09
C VAL A 517 62.82 -37.48 -44.19
N SER A 518 63.28 -36.35 -44.72
CA SER A 518 64.30 -36.32 -45.79
C SER A 518 65.65 -36.85 -45.31
N THR A 519 66.06 -36.60 -44.07
CA THR A 519 67.26 -37.23 -43.50
C THR A 519 67.04 -38.71 -43.18
N LYS A 520 65.84 -39.13 -42.75
CA LYS A 520 65.53 -40.56 -42.56
C LYS A 520 65.44 -41.33 -43.87
N GLU A 521 64.95 -40.73 -44.95
CA GLU A 521 65.01 -41.30 -46.31
C GLU A 521 66.45 -41.35 -46.82
N ARG A 522 67.26 -40.33 -46.54
CA ARG A 522 68.69 -40.32 -46.91
C ARG A 522 69.53 -41.31 -46.10
N VAL A 523 69.23 -41.53 -44.83
CA VAL A 523 69.89 -42.50 -43.92
C VAL A 523 69.33 -43.92 -44.08
N ALA A 524 68.12 -44.08 -44.64
CA ALA A 524 67.63 -45.36 -45.14
C ALA A 524 68.13 -45.68 -46.56
N GLY A 525 68.57 -44.67 -47.31
CA GLY A 525 69.15 -44.80 -48.66
C GLY A 525 70.66 -45.07 -48.65
N ASP A 526 71.43 -44.35 -47.83
CA ASP A 526 72.87 -44.55 -47.62
C ASP A 526 73.16 -45.01 -46.19
N GLY A 527 73.60 -46.26 -46.04
CA GLY A 527 73.97 -46.85 -44.77
C GLY A 527 75.48 -46.81 -44.53
N GLN A 528 75.95 -45.88 -43.69
CA GLN A 528 77.33 -45.88 -43.18
C GLN A 528 77.38 -45.34 -41.74
N GLU A 529 78.11 -46.02 -40.86
CA GLU A 529 78.50 -45.50 -39.54
C GLU A 529 79.54 -44.36 -39.68
N VAL A 530 79.73 -43.53 -38.64
CA VAL A 530 81.06 -43.08 -38.09
C VAL A 530 80.97 -41.78 -37.25
N ILE A 531 81.25 -41.94 -35.94
CA ILE A 531 82.12 -41.13 -35.04
C ILE A 531 81.91 -39.61 -34.86
N HIS A 532 82.05 -39.18 -33.59
CA HIS A 532 82.15 -37.80 -33.09
C HIS A 532 83.21 -36.90 -33.79
N GLN A 533 83.06 -35.57 -33.69
CA GLN A 533 84.12 -34.72 -33.11
C GLN A 533 83.66 -33.29 -32.76
N ASN A 534 84.47 -32.61 -31.95
CA ASN A 534 84.24 -31.25 -31.46
C ASN A 534 84.66 -30.17 -32.47
N GLY A 535 84.03 -28.99 -32.40
CA GLY A 535 84.51 -27.78 -33.05
C GLY A 535 84.38 -26.57 -32.11
N GLU A 536 85.48 -26.16 -31.49
CA GLU A 536 85.52 -24.96 -30.65
C GLU A 536 85.53 -23.70 -31.52
N LEU A 537 84.79 -22.64 -31.13
CA LEU A 537 85.08 -21.27 -31.60
C LEU A 537 84.63 -20.18 -30.61
N ASN A 538 85.34 -20.16 -29.47
CA ASN A 538 85.63 -19.02 -28.60
C ASN A 538 84.92 -17.67 -28.90
N GLY A 539 83.97 -17.28 -28.04
CA GLY A 539 83.35 -15.95 -28.02
C GLY A 539 83.02 -15.48 -26.59
N LYS A 540 83.87 -14.63 -26.00
CA LYS A 540 83.78 -14.16 -24.60
C LYS A 540 83.21 -12.73 -24.54
N PRO A 541 82.47 -12.35 -23.48
CA PRO A 541 81.33 -13.04 -22.89
C PRO A 541 80.13 -12.08 -22.72
N GLN A 542 79.11 -12.15 -23.57
CA GLN A 542 77.92 -11.28 -23.44
C GLN A 542 77.02 -11.66 -22.25
N ASP A 543 77.24 -12.84 -21.66
CA ASP A 543 76.44 -13.39 -20.57
C ASP A 543 76.53 -12.59 -19.26
N SER A 544 77.64 -11.89 -18.97
CA SER A 544 77.87 -11.35 -17.63
C SER A 544 76.89 -10.24 -17.20
N ASP A 545 76.37 -9.46 -18.14
CA ASP A 545 75.40 -8.41 -17.83
C ASP A 545 73.95 -8.89 -18.06
N LEU A 546 73.76 -9.90 -18.91
CA LEU A 546 72.51 -10.68 -18.98
C LEU A 546 72.25 -11.42 -17.67
N LEU A 547 73.27 -11.99 -17.02
CA LEU A 547 73.17 -12.69 -15.74
C LEU A 547 72.69 -11.74 -14.63
N LYS A 548 73.29 -10.55 -14.52
CA LYS A 548 72.85 -9.52 -13.55
C LYS A 548 71.42 -9.07 -13.83
N SER A 549 71.07 -8.84 -15.10
CA SER A 549 69.71 -8.45 -15.48
C SER A 549 68.67 -9.56 -15.22
N LEU A 550 69.08 -10.83 -15.28
CA LEU A 550 68.27 -11.98 -14.85
C LEU A 550 68.15 -12.02 -13.33
N GLU A 551 69.23 -11.90 -12.57
CA GLU A 551 69.24 -11.94 -11.10
C GLU A 551 68.42 -10.79 -10.48
N ASP A 552 68.53 -9.57 -11.01
CA ASP A 552 67.68 -8.43 -10.63
C ASP A 552 66.20 -8.69 -10.98
N LYS A 553 65.90 -9.35 -12.11
CA LYS A 553 64.54 -9.73 -12.48
C LYS A 553 63.97 -10.84 -11.61
N GLU A 554 64.73 -11.88 -11.29
CA GLU A 554 64.33 -12.93 -10.36
C GLU A 554 64.06 -12.36 -8.97
N LYS A 555 64.89 -11.42 -8.51
CA LYS A 555 64.68 -10.69 -7.25
C LYS A 555 63.38 -9.89 -7.26
N GLN A 556 63.09 -9.14 -8.33
CA GLN A 556 61.81 -8.43 -8.50
C GLN A 556 60.60 -9.38 -8.64
N LEU A 557 60.77 -10.52 -9.29
CA LEU A 557 59.74 -11.55 -9.46
C LEU A 557 59.39 -12.14 -8.09
N LYS A 558 60.40 -12.54 -7.32
CA LYS A 558 60.29 -13.05 -5.95
C LYS A 558 59.70 -12.02 -4.99
N GLU A 559 60.00 -10.73 -5.14
CA GLU A 559 59.36 -9.66 -4.36
C GLU A 559 57.86 -9.51 -4.71
N LYS A 560 57.50 -9.63 -6.00
CA LYS A 560 56.10 -9.65 -6.44
C LYS A 560 55.34 -10.91 -6.00
N GLU A 561 55.97 -12.08 -6.01
CA GLU A 561 55.40 -13.32 -5.45
C GLU A 561 55.10 -13.18 -3.96
N ASN A 562 56.04 -12.63 -3.18
CA ASN A 562 55.83 -12.33 -1.77
C ASN A 562 54.69 -11.32 -1.54
N LEU A 563 54.56 -10.30 -2.40
CA LEU A 563 53.46 -9.34 -2.33
C LEU A 563 52.11 -9.97 -2.69
N LEU A 564 52.05 -10.80 -3.73
CA LEU A 564 50.86 -11.58 -4.11
C LEU A 564 50.44 -12.55 -3.00
N HIS A 565 51.40 -13.19 -2.31
CA HIS A 565 51.12 -14.08 -1.20
C HIS A 565 50.45 -13.33 -0.03
N ARG A 566 51.01 -12.18 0.39
CA ARG A 566 50.41 -11.32 1.43
C ARG A 566 49.03 -10.79 1.04
N LEU A 567 48.84 -10.38 -0.22
CA LEU A 567 47.55 -9.93 -0.73
C LEU A 567 46.51 -11.05 -0.71
N ASN A 568 46.89 -12.27 -1.09
CA ASN A 568 46.01 -13.43 -1.04
C ASN A 568 45.69 -13.85 0.41
N GLU A 569 46.65 -13.72 1.34
CA GLU A 569 46.45 -13.96 2.77
C GLU A 569 45.45 -12.94 3.38
N GLU A 570 45.61 -11.64 3.14
CA GLU A 570 44.63 -10.65 3.61
C GLU A 570 43.26 -10.85 2.94
N ILE A 571 43.20 -11.23 1.65
CA ILE A 571 41.94 -11.59 0.99
C ILE A 571 41.27 -12.77 1.71
N GLU A 572 42.00 -13.81 2.12
CA GLU A 572 41.42 -14.96 2.82
C GLU A 572 41.00 -14.60 4.26
N ILE A 573 41.76 -13.75 4.94
CA ILE A 573 41.39 -13.15 6.22
C ILE A 573 40.09 -12.32 6.07
N GLN A 574 39.94 -11.53 5.00
CA GLN A 574 38.73 -10.75 4.74
C GLN A 574 37.53 -11.62 4.35
N LYS A 575 37.71 -12.71 3.58
CA LYS A 575 36.66 -13.72 3.34
C LYS A 575 36.22 -14.34 4.66
N LYS A 576 37.15 -14.72 5.55
CA LYS A 576 36.82 -15.27 6.87
C LYS A 576 36.04 -14.27 7.73
N LYS A 577 36.50 -13.01 7.83
CA LYS A 577 35.77 -11.92 8.50
C LYS A 577 34.36 -11.74 7.91
N ASN A 578 34.20 -11.78 6.58
CA ASN A 578 32.91 -11.67 5.91
C ASN A 578 31.98 -12.86 6.21
N ASN A 579 32.51 -14.09 6.24
CA ASN A 579 31.76 -15.30 6.59
C ASN A 579 31.32 -15.29 8.07
N GLU A 580 32.20 -14.87 8.99
CA GLU A 580 31.82 -14.67 10.39
C GLU A 580 30.75 -13.59 10.56
N LEU A 581 30.80 -12.50 9.78
CA LEU A 581 29.75 -11.48 9.76
C LEU A 581 28.44 -12.02 9.18
N ARG A 582 28.47 -12.85 8.13
CA ARG A 582 27.27 -13.54 7.62
C ARG A 582 26.67 -14.47 8.67
N GLU A 583 27.48 -15.23 9.41
CA GLU A 583 27.01 -16.12 10.47
C GLU A 583 26.41 -15.34 11.65
N LYS A 584 27.06 -14.24 12.06
CA LYS A 584 26.56 -13.32 13.11
C LYS A 584 25.25 -12.66 12.69
N ASN A 585 25.16 -12.16 11.45
CA ASN A 585 23.94 -11.56 10.91
C ASN A 585 22.82 -12.60 10.73
N TRP A 586 23.14 -13.83 10.31
CA TRP A 586 22.15 -14.92 10.22
C TRP A 586 21.58 -15.27 11.59
N LYS A 587 22.42 -15.41 12.63
CA LYS A 587 21.96 -15.63 14.01
C LYS A 587 21.15 -14.46 14.56
N ALA A 588 21.51 -13.22 14.21
CA ALA A 588 20.71 -12.04 14.57
C ALA A 588 19.35 -12.04 13.87
N MET A 589 19.29 -12.42 12.59
CA MET A 589 18.04 -12.54 11.82
C MET A 589 17.14 -13.66 12.36
N ASP A 590 17.72 -14.80 12.74
CA ASP A 590 17.00 -15.93 13.34
C ASP A 590 16.44 -15.58 14.73
N ALA A 591 17.25 -14.92 15.57
CA ALA A 591 16.80 -14.41 16.86
C ALA A 591 15.71 -13.32 16.73
N LEU A 592 15.84 -12.41 15.75
CA LEU A 592 14.82 -11.42 15.42
C LEU A 592 13.51 -12.10 15.01
N LYS A 593 13.58 -13.11 14.14
CA LYS A 593 12.43 -13.89 13.69
C LYS A 593 11.75 -14.64 14.85
N VAL A 594 12.51 -15.24 15.76
CA VAL A 594 11.94 -15.88 16.96
C VAL A 594 11.22 -14.87 17.85
N ALA A 595 11.75 -13.65 18.00
CA ALA A 595 11.08 -12.56 18.70
C ALA A 595 9.81 -12.09 17.95
N GLU A 596 9.87 -11.98 16.63
CA GLU A 596 8.75 -11.60 15.76
C GLU A 596 7.61 -12.62 15.81
N ASP A 597 7.91 -13.92 15.69
CA ASP A 597 6.92 -15.00 15.77
C ASP A 597 6.34 -15.11 17.20
N SER A 598 7.14 -14.84 18.25
CA SER A 598 6.64 -14.71 19.62
C SER A 598 5.70 -13.49 19.81
N ALA A 599 6.00 -12.35 19.19
CA ALA A 599 5.16 -11.17 19.24
C ALA A 599 3.83 -11.39 18.49
N LYS A 600 3.89 -11.99 17.29
CA LYS A 600 2.70 -12.40 16.53
C LYS A 600 1.80 -13.35 17.33
N GLN A 601 2.38 -14.31 18.05
CA GLN A 601 1.61 -15.22 18.90
C GLN A 601 0.93 -14.48 20.06
N GLN A 602 1.61 -13.55 20.74
CA GLN A 602 1.00 -12.73 21.80
C GLN A 602 -0.13 -11.84 21.26
N VAL A 603 0.06 -11.20 20.10
CA VAL A 603 -1.00 -10.41 19.43
C VAL A 603 -2.21 -11.29 19.09
N LYS A 604 -1.98 -12.51 18.61
CA LYS A 604 -3.04 -13.48 18.32
C LYS A 604 -3.80 -13.93 19.57
N GLU A 605 -3.10 -14.18 20.68
CA GLU A 605 -3.73 -14.52 21.96
C GLU A 605 -4.55 -13.35 22.54
N ILE A 606 -4.07 -12.11 22.39
CA ILE A 606 -4.82 -10.89 22.75
C ILE A 606 -6.07 -10.74 21.88
N GLN A 607 -5.97 -11.00 20.57
CA GLN A 607 -7.10 -10.97 19.64
C GLN A 607 -8.15 -12.04 19.99
N GLU A 608 -7.74 -13.30 20.17
CA GLU A 608 -8.64 -14.40 20.56
C GLU A 608 -9.30 -14.14 21.93
N ALA A 609 -8.58 -13.53 22.88
CA ALA A 609 -9.14 -13.11 24.16
C ALA A 609 -10.11 -11.92 24.04
N SER A 610 -9.91 -11.03 23.06
CA SER A 610 -10.82 -9.93 22.74
C SER A 610 -12.11 -10.44 22.09
N ASP A 611 -12.00 -11.25 21.05
CA ASP A 611 -13.14 -11.81 20.31
C ASP A 611 -14.00 -12.71 21.21
N LYS A 612 -13.38 -13.48 22.11
CA LYS A 612 -14.09 -14.27 23.12
C LYS A 612 -14.88 -13.40 24.11
N LYS A 613 -14.31 -12.28 24.57
CA LYS A 613 -15.05 -11.30 25.39
C LYS A 613 -16.19 -10.67 24.60
N LEU A 614 -15.96 -10.32 23.33
CA LEU A 614 -16.96 -9.69 22.47
C LEU A 614 -18.15 -10.64 22.21
N SER A 615 -17.88 -11.93 21.98
CA SER A 615 -18.88 -12.99 21.91
C SER A 615 -19.66 -13.15 23.22
N GLU A 616 -19.00 -13.11 24.38
CA GLU A 616 -19.66 -13.09 25.69
C GLU A 616 -20.57 -11.84 25.87
N TYR A 617 -20.16 -10.66 25.39
CA TYR A 617 -20.99 -9.46 25.43
C TYR A 617 -22.21 -9.58 24.52
N GLU A 618 -22.06 -10.10 23.29
CA GLU A 618 -23.19 -10.37 22.40
C GLU A 618 -24.18 -11.38 23.00
N GLN A 619 -23.69 -12.48 23.58
CA GLN A 619 -24.54 -13.49 24.20
C GLN A 619 -25.31 -12.91 25.38
N LYS A 620 -24.66 -12.06 26.20
CA LYS A 620 -25.30 -11.34 27.30
C LYS A 620 -26.34 -10.33 26.77
N LEU A 621 -26.06 -9.62 25.68
CA LEU A 621 -27.03 -8.72 25.03
C LEU A 621 -28.27 -9.47 24.54
N LYS A 622 -28.09 -10.63 23.89
CA LYS A 622 -29.17 -11.52 23.41
C LYS A 622 -30.01 -12.07 24.58
N SER A 623 -29.42 -12.27 25.75
CA SER A 623 -30.14 -12.72 26.97
C SER A 623 -30.86 -11.59 27.73
N ALA A 624 -30.50 -10.32 27.52
CA ALA A 624 -30.98 -9.19 28.32
C ALA A 624 -32.35 -8.61 27.87
N GLY A 625 -32.92 -9.10 26.77
CA GLY A 625 -34.14 -8.58 26.13
C GLY A 625 -35.46 -8.77 26.88
N GLY A 626 -35.46 -8.87 28.22
CA GLY A 626 -36.62 -9.30 29.00
C GLY A 626 -36.63 -9.00 30.50
N SER A 627 -35.93 -7.97 31.00
CA SER A 627 -36.14 -7.48 32.38
C SER A 627 -35.71 -6.04 32.58
N ALA A 628 -36.51 -5.27 33.33
CA ALA A 628 -36.22 -3.89 33.71
C ALA A 628 -35.07 -3.74 34.74
N SER A 629 -34.54 -4.84 35.28
CA SER A 629 -33.42 -4.81 36.23
C SER A 629 -32.07 -4.41 35.59
N SER A 630 -31.94 -4.54 34.27
CA SER A 630 -30.70 -4.36 33.51
C SER A 630 -30.16 -2.92 33.49
N SER A 631 -31.02 -1.92 33.69
CA SER A 631 -30.62 -0.50 33.71
C SER A 631 -29.65 -0.18 34.85
N SER A 632 -29.82 -0.82 36.01
CA SER A 632 -28.95 -0.62 37.18
C SER A 632 -27.54 -1.15 36.92
N GLU A 633 -27.42 -2.37 36.38
CA GLU A 633 -26.12 -3.01 36.08
C GLU A 633 -25.36 -2.27 34.96
N LEU A 634 -26.07 -1.68 33.99
CA LEU A 634 -25.46 -0.83 32.96
C LEU A 634 -24.92 0.47 33.55
N SER A 635 -25.64 1.11 34.47
CA SER A 635 -25.18 2.32 35.18
C SER A 635 -23.97 2.03 36.09
N GLU A 636 -23.98 0.90 36.81
CA GLU A 636 -22.85 0.45 37.63
C GLU A 636 -21.61 0.09 36.78
N ARG A 637 -21.82 -0.47 35.58
CA ARG A 637 -20.73 -0.70 34.62
C ARG A 637 -20.19 0.58 34.00
N LEU A 638 -21.05 1.56 33.70
CA LEU A 638 -20.63 2.85 33.17
C LEU A 638 -19.76 3.59 34.20
N THR A 639 -20.27 3.75 35.42
CA THR A 639 -19.54 4.42 36.52
C THR A 639 -18.23 3.70 36.89
N LYS A 640 -18.16 2.37 36.75
CA LYS A 640 -16.92 1.62 36.91
C LYS A 640 -15.91 1.88 35.79
N ALA A 641 -16.36 1.98 34.53
CA ALA A 641 -15.50 2.34 33.40
C ALA A 641 -15.02 3.80 33.47
N GLU A 642 -15.88 4.72 33.91
CA GLU A 642 -15.52 6.11 34.20
C GLU A 642 -14.46 6.20 35.30
N ALA A 643 -14.61 5.45 36.40
CA ALA A 643 -13.61 5.37 37.46
C ALA A 643 -12.27 4.78 36.98
N GLU A 644 -12.29 3.79 36.08
CA GLU A 644 -11.09 3.19 35.50
C GLU A 644 -10.37 4.15 34.52
N LEU A 645 -11.12 4.96 33.77
CA LEU A 645 -10.57 6.06 32.94
C LEU A 645 -9.99 7.19 33.80
N VAL A 646 -10.69 7.63 34.84
CA VAL A 646 -10.18 8.63 35.80
C VAL A 646 -8.92 8.13 36.48
N LYS A 647 -8.85 6.84 36.84
CA LYS A 647 -7.61 6.25 37.36
C LYS A 647 -6.49 6.28 36.33
N ARG A 648 -6.72 5.86 35.09
CA ARG A 648 -5.70 5.92 34.01
C ARG A 648 -5.19 7.34 33.76
N LEU A 649 -6.06 8.35 33.82
CA LEU A 649 -5.66 9.76 33.72
C LEU A 649 -4.81 10.22 34.92
N SER A 650 -5.14 9.77 36.13
CA SER A 650 -4.33 10.01 37.34
C SER A 650 -2.95 9.33 37.26
N ASP A 651 -2.90 8.07 36.82
CA ASP A 651 -1.67 7.31 36.64
C ASP A 651 -0.78 7.95 35.55
N PHE A 652 -1.38 8.40 34.44
CA PHE A 652 -0.69 9.13 33.36
C PHE A 652 -0.14 10.49 33.82
N ASN A 653 -0.94 11.31 34.51
CA ASN A 653 -0.46 12.58 35.08
C ASN A 653 0.69 12.37 36.07
N SER A 654 0.66 11.30 36.87
CA SER A 654 1.76 10.96 37.77
C SER A 654 3.05 10.63 37.00
N GLU A 655 2.96 9.97 35.84
CA GLU A 655 4.13 9.69 34.99
C GLU A 655 4.65 10.95 34.27
N VAL A 656 3.76 11.84 33.82
CA VAL A 656 4.14 13.16 33.29
C VAL A 656 4.85 14.00 34.35
N GLU A 657 4.37 14.01 35.60
CA GLU A 657 5.06 14.67 36.71
C GLU A 657 6.47 14.10 36.96
N LYS A 658 6.65 12.77 36.89
CA LYS A 658 7.98 12.15 37.02
C LYS A 658 8.90 12.54 35.86
N SER A 659 8.37 12.54 34.63
CA SER A 659 9.10 12.97 33.44
C SER A 659 9.58 14.43 33.56
N ASN A 660 8.71 15.33 34.02
CA ASN A 660 9.06 16.73 34.25
C ASN A 660 10.11 16.90 35.37
N LYS A 661 10.01 16.13 36.46
CA LYS A 661 11.01 16.12 37.54
C LYS A 661 12.37 15.58 37.07
N LEU A 662 12.39 14.57 36.20
CA LEU A 662 13.61 14.06 35.55
C LEU A 662 14.21 15.09 34.59
N SER A 663 13.39 15.81 33.81
CA SER A 663 13.86 16.87 32.93
C SER A 663 14.54 18.01 33.71
N ALA A 664 13.95 18.45 34.82
CA ALA A 664 14.53 19.48 35.68
C ALA A 664 15.86 19.05 36.32
N GLU A 665 16.00 17.78 36.72
CA GLU A 665 17.28 17.27 37.25
C GLU A 665 18.35 17.14 36.14
N VAL A 666 17.97 16.85 34.88
CA VAL A 666 18.88 16.88 33.73
C VAL A 666 19.35 18.31 33.41
N GLU A 667 18.46 19.31 33.43
CA GLU A 667 18.85 20.72 33.27
C GLU A 667 19.81 21.16 34.38
N LYS A 668 19.50 20.82 35.64
CA LYS A 668 20.38 21.08 36.80
C LYS A 668 21.75 20.43 36.65
N LEU A 669 21.81 19.14 36.30
CA LEU A 669 23.09 18.46 36.06
C LEU A 669 23.89 19.08 34.90
N SER A 670 23.22 19.66 33.89
CA SER A 670 23.90 20.41 32.82
C SER A 670 24.50 21.73 33.32
N ALA A 671 23.83 22.42 34.24
CA ALA A 671 24.33 23.64 34.88
C ALA A 671 25.49 23.33 35.84
N ASP A 672 25.38 22.27 36.65
CA ASP A 672 26.45 21.79 37.53
C ASP A 672 27.69 21.38 36.72
N LYS A 673 27.52 20.68 35.58
CA LYS A 673 28.61 20.36 34.65
C LYS A 673 29.29 21.62 34.10
N LYS A 674 28.51 22.61 33.65
CA LYS A 674 29.04 23.87 33.11
C LYS A 674 29.79 24.71 34.16
N SER A 675 29.35 24.64 35.43
CA SER A 675 30.06 25.22 36.57
C SER A 675 31.38 24.50 36.83
N ALA A 676 31.40 23.16 36.78
CA ALA A 676 32.62 22.37 36.92
C ALA A 676 33.63 22.65 35.78
N GLU A 677 33.18 22.73 34.53
CA GLU A 677 34.00 23.10 33.36
C GLU A 677 34.65 24.48 33.54
N SER A 678 33.89 25.47 34.02
CA SER A 678 34.43 26.82 34.30
C SER A 678 35.49 26.81 35.40
N ARG A 679 35.29 26.04 36.48
CA ARG A 679 36.26 25.89 37.57
C ARG A 679 37.52 25.13 37.15
N LEU A 680 37.41 24.24 36.17
CA LEU A 680 38.54 23.51 35.60
C LEU A 680 39.45 24.47 34.81
N ALA A 681 38.88 25.34 33.97
CA ALA A 681 39.63 26.37 33.25
C ALA A 681 40.35 27.36 34.18
N GLU A 682 39.70 27.78 35.27
CA GLU A 682 40.29 28.65 36.31
C GLU A 682 41.44 27.95 37.07
N LEU A 683 41.34 26.63 37.30
CA LEU A 683 42.43 25.81 37.84
C LEU A 683 43.59 25.65 36.84
N GLU A 684 43.31 25.52 35.53
CA GLU A 684 44.36 25.47 34.51
C GLU A 684 45.13 26.80 34.40
N GLU A 685 44.43 27.94 34.47
CA GLU A 685 45.05 29.27 34.49
C GLU A 685 45.92 29.48 35.73
N THR A 686 45.40 29.19 36.93
CA THR A 686 46.17 29.32 38.18
C THR A 686 47.39 28.39 38.22
N VAL A 687 47.29 27.17 37.69
CA VAL A 687 48.44 26.27 37.50
C VAL A 687 49.44 26.82 36.48
N GLY A 688 48.98 27.50 35.43
CA GLY A 688 49.85 28.21 34.48
C GLY A 688 50.63 29.38 35.12
N ASN A 689 49.96 30.15 35.96
CA ASN A 689 50.54 31.27 36.70
C ASN A 689 51.57 30.77 37.73
N LEU A 690 51.22 29.77 38.55
CA LEU A 690 52.16 29.15 39.52
C LEU A 690 53.39 28.54 38.83
N LYS A 691 53.23 27.88 37.67
CA LYS A 691 54.36 27.38 36.86
C LYS A 691 55.28 28.49 36.33
N SER A 692 54.78 29.72 36.21
CA SER A 692 55.56 30.88 35.76
C SER A 692 56.26 31.56 36.94
N GLU A 693 55.55 31.74 38.05
CA GLU A 693 56.09 32.24 39.32
C GLU A 693 57.21 31.34 39.87
N ILE A 694 57.04 30.01 39.83
CA ILE A 694 58.10 29.04 40.19
C ILE A 694 59.36 29.24 39.34
N LYS A 695 59.25 29.52 38.04
CA LYS A 695 60.41 29.80 37.17
C LYS A 695 61.10 31.10 37.56
N GLU A 696 60.33 32.13 37.94
CA GLU A 696 60.90 33.40 38.37
C GLU A 696 61.62 33.27 39.71
N TYR A 697 61.03 32.59 40.70
CA TYR A 697 61.73 32.25 41.95
C TYR A 697 63.00 31.44 41.68
N GLN A 698 62.95 30.44 40.80
CA GLN A 698 64.13 29.65 40.41
C GLN A 698 65.24 30.51 39.75
N LEU A 699 64.88 31.56 39.02
CA LEU A 699 65.84 32.52 38.44
C LEU A 699 66.41 33.45 39.51
N ARG A 700 65.56 34.12 40.30
CA ARG A 700 65.95 35.01 41.39
C ARG A 700 66.87 34.32 42.41
N THR A 701 66.62 33.03 42.72
CA THR A 701 67.48 32.22 43.58
C THR A 701 68.88 32.02 42.98
N ARG A 702 68.99 31.71 41.68
CA ARG A 702 70.29 31.58 41.00
C ARG A 702 71.08 32.87 41.02
N GLU A 703 70.43 33.99 40.67
CA GLU A 703 71.03 35.33 40.70
C GLU A 703 71.50 35.75 42.10
N CYS A 704 70.75 35.37 43.15
CA CYS A 704 71.12 35.65 44.53
C CYS A 704 72.35 34.83 44.95
N LEU A 705 72.39 33.54 44.62
CA LEU A 705 73.51 32.65 44.94
C LEU A 705 74.80 33.09 44.22
N GLN A 706 74.73 33.44 42.93
CA GLN A 706 75.86 34.01 42.19
C GLN A 706 76.35 35.36 42.74
N ARG A 707 75.46 36.14 43.37
CA ARG A 707 75.82 37.41 44.03
C ARG A 707 76.52 37.21 45.39
N ILE A 708 76.23 36.11 46.08
CA ILE A 708 76.84 35.76 47.38
C ILE A 708 78.23 35.13 47.18
N HIS A 709 78.40 34.32 46.13
CA HIS A 709 79.71 33.75 45.76
C HIS A 709 80.10 34.11 44.31
N PRO A 710 80.57 35.35 44.04
CA PRO A 710 80.90 35.81 42.68
C PRO A 710 82.02 35.04 41.97
N GLU A 711 82.84 34.30 42.71
CA GLU A 711 83.94 33.49 42.18
C GLU A 711 83.47 32.16 41.57
N VAL A 712 82.22 31.75 41.84
CA VAL A 712 81.63 30.48 41.35
C VAL A 712 80.89 30.71 40.03
N THR A 713 81.54 30.35 38.91
CA THR A 713 80.95 30.44 37.56
C THR A 713 80.42 29.08 37.09
N ILE A 714 79.14 29.00 36.72
CA ILE A 714 78.42 27.76 36.35
C ILE A 714 77.57 28.00 35.10
N ASP A 715 77.51 27.00 34.22
CA ASP A 715 76.71 27.01 32.99
C ASP A 715 75.21 27.24 33.27
N SER A 716 74.63 28.25 32.61
CA SER A 716 73.23 28.62 32.71
C SER A 716 72.28 27.66 31.98
N SER A 717 72.79 26.78 31.11
CA SER A 717 72.00 25.78 30.36
C SER A 717 71.36 24.69 31.23
N LEU A 718 71.92 24.46 32.43
CA LEU A 718 71.52 23.39 33.33
C LEU A 718 70.09 23.55 33.88
N SER A 719 69.45 22.43 34.27
CA SER A 719 68.18 22.47 35.01
C SER A 719 68.36 23.11 36.39
N HIS A 720 67.30 23.67 37.00
CA HIS A 720 67.43 24.34 38.31
C HIS A 720 68.04 23.44 39.39
N LYS A 721 67.54 22.20 39.54
CA LYS A 721 68.07 21.22 40.51
C LYS A 721 69.52 20.84 40.24
N SER A 722 69.90 20.63 38.98
CA SER A 722 71.28 20.28 38.59
C SER A 722 72.26 21.43 38.84
N TRP A 723 71.82 22.66 38.58
CA TRP A 723 72.62 23.88 38.77
C TRP A 723 72.91 24.15 40.24
N VAL A 724 71.90 23.98 41.12
CA VAL A 724 72.09 24.19 42.57
C VAL A 724 73.07 23.16 43.15
N ALA A 725 73.00 21.89 42.72
CA ALA A 725 73.92 20.85 43.19
C ALA A 725 75.39 21.10 42.77
N GLU A 726 75.63 21.63 41.57
CA GLU A 726 76.99 22.02 41.16
C GLU A 726 77.44 23.31 41.84
N PHE A 727 76.53 24.22 42.21
CA PHE A 727 76.83 25.42 43.00
C PHE A 727 77.24 25.08 44.44
N GLU A 728 76.47 24.21 45.10
CA GLU A 728 76.75 23.68 46.45
C GLU A 728 78.17 23.06 46.50
N LYS A 729 78.47 22.17 45.56
CA LYS A 729 79.79 21.52 45.39
C LYS A 729 80.96 22.50 45.15
N GLN A 730 80.73 23.61 44.46
CA GLN A 730 81.75 24.66 44.24
C GLN A 730 81.95 25.52 45.50
N VAL A 731 80.89 25.79 46.26
CA VAL A 731 80.97 26.55 47.51
C VAL A 731 81.61 25.72 48.63
N ASP A 732 81.31 24.42 48.74
CA ASP A 732 81.98 23.52 49.69
C ASP A 732 83.50 23.50 49.51
N LEU A 733 83.97 23.48 48.25
CA LEU A 733 85.40 23.57 47.91
C LEU A 733 86.04 24.88 48.37
N ALA A 734 85.30 25.99 48.36
CA ALA A 734 85.79 27.26 48.89
C ALA A 734 85.79 27.28 50.43
N VAL A 735 84.69 26.87 51.06
CA VAL A 735 84.45 26.95 52.52
C VAL A 735 85.40 26.05 53.33
N GLN A 736 85.82 24.90 52.77
CA GLN A 736 86.84 24.03 53.40
C GLN A 736 88.19 24.72 53.64
N THR A 737 88.46 25.86 53.01
CA THR A 737 89.66 26.67 53.23
C THR A 737 89.61 27.50 54.51
N THR A 738 88.42 27.72 55.11
CA THR A 738 88.20 28.77 56.12
C THR A 738 87.26 28.39 57.27
N SER A 739 87.68 27.51 58.19
CA SER A 739 87.35 27.63 59.63
C SER A 739 88.06 26.59 60.50
N SER A 740 88.29 26.91 61.77
CA SER A 740 88.69 25.96 62.82
C SER A 740 88.45 26.52 64.23
N SER A 741 87.87 25.69 65.10
CA SER A 741 87.90 25.78 66.58
C SER A 741 87.29 27.01 67.29
N SER A 742 86.13 26.82 67.93
CA SER A 742 85.94 26.87 69.40
C SER A 742 84.56 27.39 69.83
N ASN A 743 83.83 26.63 70.67
CA ASN A 743 83.00 27.11 71.81
C ASN A 743 82.24 25.96 72.51
N GLU A 744 82.97 25.10 73.22
CA GLU A 744 82.44 23.88 73.85
C GLU A 744 81.49 24.14 75.06
N LEU A 745 81.53 25.33 75.66
CA LEU A 745 80.65 25.69 76.78
C LEU A 745 79.27 26.20 76.34
N GLU A 746 79.20 26.90 75.20
CA GLU A 746 77.92 27.25 74.57
C GLU A 746 77.27 26.00 73.98
N TYR A 747 78.07 25.12 73.35
CA TYR A 747 77.64 23.86 72.76
C TYR A 747 76.74 23.02 73.69
N ASN A 748 77.07 22.92 74.99
CA ASN A 748 76.27 22.11 75.92
C ASN A 748 74.90 22.76 76.27
N LYS A 749 74.83 24.07 76.51
CA LYS A 749 73.53 24.76 76.67
C LYS A 749 72.70 24.77 75.39
N LEU A 750 73.39 24.92 74.24
CA LEU A 750 72.76 24.86 72.93
C LEU A 750 72.21 23.46 72.68
N LYS A 751 72.89 22.40 73.15
CA LYS A 751 72.48 21.00 73.06
C LYS A 751 71.29 20.66 73.95
N ASP A 752 71.23 21.14 75.20
CA ASP A 752 70.05 20.95 76.05
C ASP A 752 68.80 21.59 75.42
N LEU A 753 68.95 22.81 74.86
CA LEU A 753 67.91 23.48 74.07
C LEU A 753 67.62 22.76 72.74
N LEU A 754 68.63 22.13 72.12
CA LEU A 754 68.45 21.33 70.91
C LEU A 754 67.61 20.10 71.21
N GLU A 755 67.87 19.38 72.29
CA GLU A 755 67.16 18.16 72.69
C GLU A 755 65.71 18.47 73.11
N GLU A 756 65.45 19.61 73.77
CA GLU A 756 64.09 20.10 74.01
C GLU A 756 63.37 20.49 72.70
N LYS A 757 64.08 21.11 71.75
CA LYS A 757 63.51 21.48 70.44
C LYS A 757 63.33 20.31 69.48
N GLU A 758 64.20 19.30 69.51
CA GLU A 758 64.02 18.01 68.85
C GLU A 758 62.80 17.27 69.43
N LYS A 759 62.57 17.37 70.74
CA LYS A 759 61.38 16.79 71.38
C LYS A 759 60.09 17.51 71.00
N GLU A 760 60.10 18.85 70.92
CA GLU A 760 59.00 19.62 70.32
C GLU A 760 58.78 19.29 68.84
N LEU A 761 59.86 19.18 68.05
CA LEU A 761 59.81 18.84 66.64
C LEU A 761 59.25 17.43 66.46
N SER A 762 59.75 16.43 67.17
CA SER A 762 59.26 15.05 67.09
C SER A 762 57.78 14.92 67.50
N GLN A 763 57.30 15.75 68.43
CA GLN A 763 55.87 15.83 68.74
C GLN A 763 55.07 16.49 67.61
N LYS A 764 55.56 17.57 67.02
CA LYS A 764 54.94 18.24 65.86
C LYS A 764 54.95 17.34 64.61
N GLU A 765 56.04 16.63 64.35
CA GLU A 765 56.18 15.63 63.27
C GLU A 765 55.21 14.47 63.45
N LYS A 766 55.03 13.95 64.67
CA LYS A 766 54.00 12.94 64.94
C LYS A 766 52.59 13.49 64.71
N HIS A 767 52.32 14.71 65.15
CA HIS A 767 51.03 15.37 64.91
C HIS A 767 50.78 15.57 63.40
N PHE A 768 51.75 16.10 62.66
CA PHE A 768 51.65 16.27 61.21
C PHE A 768 51.54 14.92 60.48
N SER A 769 52.31 13.90 60.87
CA SER A 769 52.21 12.55 60.32
C SER A 769 50.84 11.92 60.56
N GLN A 770 50.20 12.19 61.71
CA GLN A 770 48.85 11.71 61.99
C GLN A 770 47.81 12.49 61.17
N VAL A 771 47.88 13.82 61.14
CA VAL A 771 46.99 14.65 60.30
C VAL A 771 47.14 14.30 58.81
N LEU A 772 48.35 14.00 58.34
CA LEU A 772 48.60 13.52 56.97
C LEU A 772 47.96 12.14 56.73
N SER A 773 48.05 11.21 57.68
CA SER A 773 47.39 9.90 57.55
C SER A 773 45.86 10.00 57.62
N GLU A 774 45.31 10.88 58.45
CA GLU A 774 43.86 11.13 58.56
C GLU A 774 43.32 11.85 57.31
N THR A 775 44.07 12.80 56.76
CA THR A 775 43.70 13.47 55.48
C THR A 775 43.90 12.56 54.27
N GLU A 776 44.93 11.70 54.24
CA GLU A 776 45.09 10.65 53.23
C GLU A 776 43.92 9.66 53.28
N SER A 777 43.55 9.15 54.46
CA SER A 777 42.39 8.27 54.62
C SER A 777 41.08 8.95 54.21
N THR A 778 40.95 10.26 54.44
CA THR A 778 39.78 11.04 54.03
C THR A 778 39.74 11.24 52.52
N LEU A 779 40.89 11.54 51.89
CA LEU A 779 41.04 11.64 50.44
C LEU A 779 40.76 10.31 49.73
N GLN A 780 41.28 9.18 50.24
CA GLN A 780 40.98 7.85 49.69
C GLN A 780 39.48 7.53 49.77
N SER A 781 38.83 7.82 50.90
CA SER A 781 37.38 7.64 51.05
C SER A 781 36.57 8.53 50.08
N LEU A 782 37.03 9.77 49.85
CA LEU A 782 36.38 10.70 48.94
C LEU A 782 36.61 10.35 47.47
N GLN A 783 37.81 9.86 47.11
CA GLN A 783 38.14 9.30 45.79
C GLN A 783 37.28 8.08 45.49
N LEU A 784 37.22 7.08 46.39
CA LEU A 784 36.36 5.90 46.21
C LEU A 784 34.89 6.30 46.09
N SER A 785 34.44 7.32 46.83
CA SER A 785 33.09 7.88 46.70
C SER A 785 32.86 8.68 45.41
N ALA A 786 33.91 9.14 44.72
CA ALA A 786 33.82 9.77 43.41
C ALA A 786 33.76 8.69 42.32
N GLU A 787 34.71 7.75 42.31
CA GLU A 787 34.77 6.61 41.39
C GLU A 787 33.45 5.80 41.39
N GLU A 788 32.86 5.56 42.57
CA GLU A 788 31.59 4.83 42.67
C GLU A 788 30.38 5.66 42.19
N LYS A 789 30.47 6.99 42.14
CA LYS A 789 29.45 7.87 41.54
C LYS A 789 29.63 7.98 40.03
N GLU A 790 30.86 8.16 39.56
CA GLU A 790 31.21 8.19 38.14
C GLU A 790 30.77 6.90 37.45
N LYS A 791 31.07 5.73 38.04
CA LYS A 791 30.57 4.44 37.55
C LYS A 791 29.04 4.38 37.47
N LYS A 792 28.32 4.87 38.48
CA LYS A 792 26.84 4.93 38.47
C LYS A 792 26.30 5.92 37.44
N TRP A 793 27.08 6.92 37.03
CA TRP A 793 26.72 7.85 35.96
C TRP A 793 27.01 7.23 34.58
N GLU A 794 28.12 6.52 34.43
CA GLU A 794 28.47 5.74 33.24
C GLU A 794 27.48 4.61 32.97
N GLU A 795 27.08 3.84 33.99
CA GLU A 795 26.03 2.81 33.89
C GLU A 795 24.70 3.41 33.38
N ARG A 796 24.30 4.59 33.92
CA ARG A 796 23.10 5.32 33.48
C ARG A 796 23.22 5.91 32.07
N LEU A 797 24.41 6.39 31.70
CA LEU A 797 24.67 6.92 30.36
C LEU A 797 24.54 5.80 29.32
N ASN A 798 25.16 4.64 29.57
CA ASN A 798 25.03 3.45 28.74
C ASN A 798 23.57 2.97 28.64
N GLU A 799 22.80 2.97 29.73
CA GLU A 799 21.37 2.65 29.71
C GLU A 799 20.58 3.64 28.83
N LYS A 800 20.89 4.94 28.91
CA LYS A 800 20.23 5.98 28.10
C LYS A 800 20.64 5.95 26.63
N GLU A 801 21.89 5.62 26.31
CA GLU A 801 22.31 5.35 24.93
C GLU A 801 21.62 4.11 24.36
N ALA A 802 21.46 3.04 25.14
CA ALA A 802 20.72 1.85 24.72
C ALA A 802 19.24 2.19 24.43
N GLN A 803 18.59 2.94 25.31
CA GLN A 803 17.21 3.43 25.09
C GLN A 803 17.10 4.33 23.84
N LEU A 804 18.04 5.26 23.63
CA LEU A 804 18.09 6.08 22.40
C LEU A 804 18.34 5.25 21.13
N LYS A 805 19.13 4.18 21.22
CA LYS A 805 19.40 3.28 20.10
C LYS A 805 18.20 2.41 19.75
N GLN A 806 17.44 1.96 20.76
CA GLN A 806 16.17 1.27 20.59
C GLN A 806 15.11 2.20 19.96
N LEU A 807 14.93 3.41 20.48
CA LEU A 807 13.96 4.38 19.95
C LEU A 807 14.30 4.83 18.51
N LYS A 808 15.59 4.86 18.13
CA LYS A 808 16.00 5.06 16.73
C LYS A 808 15.59 3.88 15.84
N ALA A 809 15.88 2.65 16.24
CA ALA A 809 15.47 1.46 15.48
C ALA A 809 13.94 1.34 15.34
N GLU A 810 13.19 1.69 16.39
CA GLU A 810 11.73 1.75 16.36
C GLU A 810 11.22 2.84 15.40
N LYS A 811 11.79 4.05 15.46
CA LYS A 811 11.48 5.14 14.51
C LYS A 811 11.78 4.74 13.06
N ASP A 812 12.92 4.11 12.82
CA ASP A 812 13.34 3.70 11.47
C ASP A 812 12.41 2.59 10.94
N SER A 813 12.00 1.65 11.79
CA SER A 813 10.98 0.63 11.47
C SER A 813 9.62 1.24 11.16
N LEU A 814 9.14 2.19 11.96
CA LEU A 814 7.88 2.91 11.72
C LEU A 814 7.95 3.80 10.46
N SER A 815 9.15 4.27 10.09
CA SER A 815 9.36 4.98 8.83
C SER A 815 9.25 4.04 7.62
N ALA A 816 9.79 2.82 7.72
CA ALA A 816 9.65 1.80 6.68
C ALA A 816 8.19 1.33 6.52
N GLU A 817 7.48 1.06 7.63
CA GLU A 817 6.05 0.73 7.62
C GLU A 817 5.21 1.86 6.99
N LYS A 818 5.56 3.13 7.26
CA LYS A 818 4.93 4.29 6.63
C LYS A 818 5.19 4.35 5.12
N GLU A 819 6.39 4.03 4.64
CA GLU A 819 6.69 3.97 3.20
C GLU A 819 5.95 2.81 2.51
N GLU A 820 5.82 1.66 3.16
CA GLU A 820 5.03 0.53 2.65
C GLU A 820 3.53 0.87 2.60
N LEU A 821 2.99 1.52 3.64
CA LEU A 821 1.62 2.06 3.66
C LEU A 821 1.40 3.11 2.56
N GLN A 822 2.38 3.99 2.30
CA GLN A 822 2.31 4.96 1.22
C GLN A 822 2.34 4.28 -0.17
N SER A 823 3.13 3.21 -0.34
CA SER A 823 3.15 2.42 -1.57
C SER A 823 1.82 1.69 -1.80
N THR A 824 1.26 1.04 -0.78
CA THR A 824 -0.05 0.37 -0.89
C THR A 824 -1.19 1.36 -1.14
N PHE A 825 -1.11 2.60 -0.62
CA PHE A 825 -2.06 3.66 -0.96
C PHE A 825 -1.96 4.07 -2.45
N GLN A 826 -0.76 4.21 -3.01
CA GLN A 826 -0.58 4.45 -4.45
C GLN A 826 -1.14 3.30 -5.30
N GLN A 827 -0.95 2.04 -4.87
CA GLN A 827 -1.51 0.87 -5.54
C GLN A 827 -3.04 0.84 -5.48
N MET A 828 -3.65 1.22 -4.35
CA MET A 828 -5.12 1.36 -4.26
C MET A 828 -5.65 2.47 -5.16
N SER A 829 -4.97 3.62 -5.26
CA SER A 829 -5.37 4.70 -6.17
C SER A 829 -5.30 4.27 -7.65
N GLN A 830 -4.29 3.47 -8.03
CA GLN A 830 -4.22 2.88 -9.37
C GLN A 830 -5.33 1.83 -9.62
N LEU A 831 -5.72 1.06 -8.60
CA LEU A 831 -6.86 0.15 -8.68
C LEU A 831 -8.20 0.89 -8.81
N GLU A 832 -8.37 2.02 -8.13
CA GLU A 832 -9.56 2.87 -8.24
C GLU A 832 -9.69 3.48 -9.65
N GLU A 833 -8.60 3.99 -10.23
CA GLU A 833 -8.54 4.40 -11.64
C GLU A 833 -8.91 3.28 -12.62
N LEU A 834 -8.45 2.04 -12.36
CA LEU A 834 -8.77 0.88 -13.19
C LEU A 834 -10.24 0.44 -13.01
N GLN A 835 -10.80 0.59 -11.82
CA GLN A 835 -12.20 0.29 -11.53
C GLN A 835 -13.14 1.28 -12.22
N ASP A 836 -12.83 2.58 -12.23
CA ASP A 836 -13.63 3.57 -12.96
C ASP A 836 -13.53 3.38 -14.49
N LYS A 837 -12.32 3.08 -15.03
CA LYS A 837 -12.16 2.73 -16.46
C LYS A 837 -12.95 1.47 -16.83
N LEU A 838 -12.99 0.47 -15.95
CA LEU A 838 -13.78 -0.76 -16.17
C LEU A 838 -15.29 -0.47 -16.16
N LYS A 839 -15.74 0.44 -15.30
CA LYS A 839 -17.14 0.88 -15.20
C LYS A 839 -17.56 1.76 -16.39
N GLU A 840 -16.67 2.60 -16.91
CA GLU A 840 -16.86 3.33 -18.18
C GLU A 840 -16.98 2.36 -19.37
N LEU A 841 -16.09 1.36 -19.44
CA LEU A 841 -16.16 0.30 -20.46
C LEU A 841 -17.45 -0.54 -20.34
N GLN A 842 -17.95 -0.81 -19.13
CA GLN A 842 -19.25 -1.47 -18.94
C GLN A 842 -20.41 -0.60 -19.45
N SER A 843 -20.40 0.71 -19.16
CA SER A 843 -21.44 1.63 -19.63
C SER A 843 -21.46 1.77 -21.16
N THR A 844 -20.28 1.85 -21.80
CA THR A 844 -20.19 1.90 -23.27
C THR A 844 -20.59 0.58 -23.93
N LEU A 845 -20.28 -0.57 -23.31
CA LEU A 845 -20.74 -1.88 -23.76
C LEU A 845 -22.28 -2.01 -23.66
N GLU A 846 -22.88 -1.56 -22.55
CA GLU A 846 -24.33 -1.56 -22.37
C GLU A 846 -25.03 -0.64 -23.38
N SER A 847 -24.47 0.53 -23.70
CA SER A 847 -24.98 1.39 -24.79
C SER A 847 -24.93 0.67 -26.14
N ALA A 848 -23.79 0.07 -26.49
CA ALA A 848 -23.61 -0.65 -27.74
C ALA A 848 -24.51 -1.90 -27.87
N GLU A 849 -24.78 -2.60 -26.76
CA GLU A 849 -25.69 -3.75 -26.73
C GLU A 849 -27.16 -3.32 -26.85
N ASN A 850 -27.55 -2.18 -26.26
CA ASN A 850 -28.87 -1.57 -26.47
C ASN A 850 -29.06 -1.07 -27.93
N GLU A 851 -28.05 -0.42 -28.51
CA GLU A 851 -28.05 -0.02 -29.93
C GLU A 851 -28.16 -1.22 -30.86
N ARG A 852 -27.39 -2.29 -30.59
CA ARG A 852 -27.49 -3.56 -31.31
C ARG A 852 -28.89 -4.16 -31.19
N SER A 853 -29.45 -4.25 -29.99
CA SER A 853 -30.80 -4.76 -29.75
C SER A 853 -31.85 -3.99 -30.55
N HIS A 854 -31.73 -2.66 -30.61
CA HIS A 854 -32.62 -1.84 -31.42
C HIS A 854 -32.42 -2.02 -32.93
N ALA A 855 -31.18 -2.24 -33.40
CA ALA A 855 -30.90 -2.58 -34.80
C ALA A 855 -31.44 -3.98 -35.18
N GLU A 856 -31.34 -4.95 -34.28
CA GLU A 856 -31.83 -6.32 -34.44
C GLU A 856 -33.37 -6.33 -34.50
N GLN A 857 -34.07 -5.53 -33.67
CA GLN A 857 -35.51 -5.29 -33.78
C GLN A 857 -35.93 -4.66 -35.13
N LYS A 858 -35.18 -3.66 -35.63
CA LYS A 858 -35.44 -3.06 -36.95
C LYS A 858 -35.24 -4.06 -38.08
N TYR A 859 -34.22 -4.92 -37.98
CA TYR A 859 -33.98 -5.99 -38.95
C TYR A 859 -35.13 -7.02 -38.95
N GLU A 860 -35.59 -7.42 -37.77
CA GLU A 860 -36.73 -8.32 -37.56
C GLU A 860 -38.05 -7.75 -38.14
N GLU A 861 -38.29 -6.44 -38.01
CA GLU A 861 -39.43 -5.75 -38.63
C GLU A 861 -39.32 -5.69 -40.16
N VAL A 862 -38.15 -5.31 -40.69
CA VAL A 862 -37.87 -5.34 -42.14
C VAL A 862 -38.03 -6.76 -42.70
N HIS A 863 -37.58 -7.78 -41.96
CA HIS A 863 -37.71 -9.19 -42.36
C HIS A 863 -39.19 -9.61 -42.46
N LYS A 864 -40.02 -9.26 -41.47
CA LYS A 864 -41.47 -9.49 -41.50
C LYS A 864 -42.15 -8.78 -42.66
N ASN A 865 -41.75 -7.55 -42.96
CA ASN A 865 -42.25 -6.80 -44.11
C ASN A 865 -41.82 -7.45 -45.45
N CYS A 866 -40.59 -7.97 -45.55
CA CYS A 866 -40.12 -8.72 -46.71
C CYS A 866 -40.85 -10.07 -46.90
N ILE A 867 -41.21 -10.77 -45.82
CA ILE A 867 -42.05 -11.98 -45.89
C ILE A 867 -43.45 -11.61 -46.39
N ASN A 868 -44.12 -10.62 -45.79
CA ASN A 868 -45.45 -10.17 -46.21
C ASN A 868 -45.48 -9.75 -47.69
N LEU A 869 -44.46 -9.01 -48.16
CA LEU A 869 -44.33 -8.65 -49.58
C LEU A 869 -44.10 -9.88 -50.48
N ARG A 870 -43.35 -10.89 -50.03
CA ARG A 870 -43.19 -12.17 -50.76
C ARG A 870 -44.50 -12.95 -50.83
N ASP A 871 -45.25 -13.05 -49.74
CA ASP A 871 -46.54 -13.74 -49.70
C ASP A 871 -47.57 -13.04 -50.60
N GLN A 872 -47.55 -11.70 -50.65
CA GLN A 872 -48.35 -10.92 -51.60
C GLN A 872 -47.94 -11.17 -53.05
N LEU A 873 -46.64 -11.26 -53.36
CA LEU A 873 -46.15 -11.60 -54.69
C LEU A 873 -46.54 -13.02 -55.10
N GLU A 874 -46.37 -14.03 -54.24
CA GLU A 874 -46.76 -15.41 -54.54
C GLU A 874 -48.28 -15.53 -54.79
N ASN A 875 -49.10 -14.78 -54.03
CA ASN A 875 -50.54 -14.71 -54.28
C ASN A 875 -50.89 -13.98 -55.60
N LYS A 876 -50.09 -12.99 -56.02
CA LYS A 876 -50.25 -12.34 -57.34
C LYS A 876 -49.79 -13.24 -58.49
N GLU A 877 -48.71 -14.00 -58.31
CA GLU A 877 -48.25 -15.02 -59.26
C GLU A 877 -49.30 -16.12 -59.45
N LYS A 878 -49.93 -16.61 -58.37
CA LYS A 878 -51.07 -17.54 -58.44
C LYS A 878 -52.25 -16.94 -59.22
N GLN A 879 -52.63 -15.69 -58.95
CA GLN A 879 -53.70 -15.00 -59.71
C GLN A 879 -53.35 -14.87 -61.20
N ILE A 880 -52.09 -14.57 -61.54
CA ILE A 880 -51.63 -14.51 -62.94
C ILE A 880 -51.65 -15.90 -63.59
N LEU A 881 -51.25 -16.95 -62.88
CA LEU A 881 -51.28 -18.33 -63.38
C LEU A 881 -52.71 -18.83 -63.62
N GLU A 882 -53.67 -18.46 -62.77
CA GLU A 882 -55.10 -18.75 -62.95
C GLU A 882 -55.63 -18.05 -64.21
N LEU A 883 -55.40 -16.74 -64.35
CA LEU A 883 -55.79 -15.97 -65.53
C LEU A 883 -55.11 -16.47 -66.82
N GLN A 884 -53.92 -17.08 -66.73
CA GLN A 884 -53.28 -17.75 -67.86
C GLN A 884 -53.98 -19.07 -68.25
N LYS A 885 -54.48 -19.87 -67.29
CA LYS A 885 -55.32 -21.03 -67.58
C LYS A 885 -56.61 -20.60 -68.26
N ASP A 886 -57.30 -19.60 -67.70
CA ASP A 886 -58.55 -19.07 -68.24
C ASP A 886 -58.34 -18.57 -69.68
N LYS A 887 -57.29 -17.79 -69.92
CA LYS A 887 -56.91 -17.31 -71.26
C LYS A 887 -56.60 -18.45 -72.24
N ASN A 888 -56.01 -19.55 -71.77
CA ASN A 888 -55.77 -20.72 -72.61
C ASN A 888 -57.07 -21.52 -72.87
N SER A 889 -57.99 -21.57 -71.91
CA SER A 889 -59.33 -22.15 -72.10
C SER A 889 -60.18 -21.32 -73.08
N VAL A 890 -60.12 -19.98 -72.99
CA VAL A 890 -60.76 -19.09 -73.96
C VAL A 890 -60.19 -19.32 -75.35
N LYS A 891 -58.87 -19.42 -75.52
CA LYS A 891 -58.25 -19.78 -76.81
C LYS A 891 -58.70 -21.14 -77.36
N HIS A 892 -58.89 -22.14 -76.49
CA HIS A 892 -59.43 -23.44 -76.92
C HIS A 892 -60.87 -23.29 -77.44
N LEU A 893 -61.71 -22.54 -76.73
CA LEU A 893 -63.09 -22.26 -77.14
C LEU A 893 -63.15 -21.41 -78.42
N GLU A 894 -62.24 -20.43 -78.60
CA GLU A 894 -62.09 -19.66 -79.84
C GLU A 894 -61.76 -20.58 -81.03
N GLN A 895 -60.80 -21.50 -80.86
CA GLN A 895 -60.45 -22.49 -81.88
C GLN A 895 -61.60 -23.45 -82.17
N GLU A 896 -62.29 -23.94 -81.14
CA GLU A 896 -63.43 -24.84 -81.28
C GLU A 896 -64.62 -24.17 -81.98
N VAL A 897 -64.87 -22.88 -81.70
CA VAL A 897 -65.86 -22.06 -82.41
C VAL A 897 -65.49 -21.86 -83.87
N GLU A 898 -64.21 -21.60 -84.20
CA GLU A 898 -63.78 -21.46 -85.60
C GLU A 898 -63.80 -22.80 -86.35
N ASP A 899 -63.48 -23.92 -85.68
CA ASP A 899 -63.62 -25.28 -86.21
C ASP A 899 -65.09 -25.64 -86.47
N LEU A 900 -66.00 -25.30 -85.54
CA LEU A 900 -67.45 -25.47 -85.70
C LEU A 900 -68.00 -24.58 -86.82
N LYS A 901 -67.53 -23.34 -86.94
CA LYS A 901 -67.85 -22.41 -88.03
C LYS A 901 -67.36 -22.95 -89.39
N SER A 902 -66.15 -23.51 -89.44
CA SER A 902 -65.62 -24.20 -90.62
C SER A 902 -66.44 -25.44 -91.00
N LYS A 903 -66.88 -26.24 -90.03
CA LYS A 903 -67.79 -27.40 -90.25
C LYS A 903 -69.15 -26.93 -90.76
N LEU A 904 -69.74 -25.91 -90.14
CA LEU A 904 -71.01 -25.32 -90.53
C LEU A 904 -70.98 -24.72 -91.95
N ASP A 905 -69.90 -24.06 -92.36
CA ASP A 905 -69.79 -23.50 -93.71
C ASP A 905 -69.54 -24.59 -94.77
N LYS A 906 -68.86 -25.70 -94.42
CA LYS A 906 -68.81 -26.91 -95.25
C LYS A 906 -70.21 -27.54 -95.38
N GLU A 907 -70.97 -27.62 -94.30
CA GLU A 907 -72.32 -28.18 -94.28
C GLU A 907 -73.33 -27.31 -95.04
N LYS A 908 -73.28 -25.97 -94.91
CA LYS A 908 -74.02 -25.03 -95.76
C LYS A 908 -73.69 -25.21 -97.24
N LYS A 909 -72.42 -25.43 -97.58
CA LYS A 909 -72.01 -25.69 -98.97
C LYS A 909 -72.58 -27.01 -99.47
N ILE A 910 -72.46 -28.09 -98.69
CA ILE A 910 -73.05 -29.39 -98.99
C ILE A 910 -74.58 -29.28 -99.14
N SER A 911 -75.26 -28.55 -98.27
CA SER A 911 -76.71 -28.28 -98.32
C SER A 911 -77.11 -27.46 -99.56
N LYS A 912 -76.28 -26.49 -99.98
CA LYS A 912 -76.47 -25.73 -101.22
C LYS A 912 -76.24 -26.60 -102.47
N ASP A 913 -75.24 -27.49 -102.44
CA ASP A 913 -74.94 -28.42 -103.52
C ASP A 913 -76.04 -29.49 -103.62
N PHE A 914 -76.55 -30.02 -102.50
CA PHE A 914 -77.74 -30.88 -102.44
C PHE A 914 -79.00 -30.16 -102.92
N SER A 915 -79.25 -28.91 -102.50
CA SER A 915 -80.35 -28.10 -103.02
C SER A 915 -80.27 -27.93 -104.54
N SER A 916 -79.06 -27.72 -105.06
CA SER A 916 -78.80 -27.62 -106.50
C SER A 916 -79.02 -28.95 -107.23
N GLN A 917 -78.66 -30.07 -106.61
CA GLN A 917 -78.98 -31.41 -107.11
C GLN A 917 -80.49 -31.70 -107.04
N MET A 918 -81.19 -31.28 -105.99
CA MET A 918 -82.62 -31.44 -105.82
C MET A 918 -83.41 -30.63 -106.86
N ILE A 919 -82.96 -29.41 -107.19
CA ILE A 919 -83.50 -28.62 -108.29
C ILE A 919 -83.30 -29.34 -109.64
N ARG A 920 -82.11 -29.91 -109.89
CA ARG A 920 -81.85 -30.71 -111.10
C ARG A 920 -82.72 -31.99 -111.15
N LEU A 921 -82.91 -32.66 -110.02
CA LEU A 921 -83.72 -33.86 -109.90
C LEU A 921 -85.20 -33.52 -110.14
N ASN A 922 -85.71 -32.45 -109.54
CA ASN A 922 -87.05 -31.94 -109.80
C ASN A 922 -87.22 -31.50 -111.26
N SER A 923 -86.20 -30.91 -111.91
CA SER A 923 -86.27 -30.61 -113.35
C SER A 923 -86.27 -31.87 -114.21
N LEU A 924 -85.52 -32.92 -113.83
CA LEU A 924 -85.53 -34.22 -114.50
C LEU A 924 -86.87 -34.96 -114.34
N VAL A 925 -87.43 -34.96 -113.12
CA VAL A 925 -88.78 -35.48 -112.84
C VAL A 925 -89.82 -34.69 -113.62
N LYS A 926 -89.70 -33.36 -113.69
CA LYS A 926 -90.59 -32.51 -114.48
C LYS A 926 -90.51 -32.82 -115.97
N ILE A 927 -89.30 -32.95 -116.54
CA ILE A 927 -89.10 -33.37 -117.95
C ILE A 927 -89.68 -34.77 -118.20
N GLY A 928 -89.47 -35.73 -117.29
CA GLY A 928 -90.02 -37.08 -117.41
C GLY A 928 -91.55 -37.11 -117.29
N GLN A 929 -92.13 -36.26 -116.44
CA GLN A 929 -93.57 -36.15 -116.22
C GLN A 929 -94.25 -35.42 -117.40
N ASP A 930 -93.61 -34.39 -117.95
CA ASP A 930 -94.07 -33.71 -119.17
C ASP A 930 -93.92 -34.62 -120.41
N SER A 931 -92.89 -35.46 -120.45
CA SER A 931 -92.74 -36.52 -121.47
C SER A 931 -93.82 -37.59 -121.33
N LEU A 932 -94.14 -38.03 -120.11
CA LEU A 932 -95.23 -38.97 -119.84
C LEU A 932 -96.60 -38.37 -120.21
N VAL A 933 -96.82 -37.06 -120.02
CA VAL A 933 -98.01 -36.38 -120.52
C VAL A 933 -98.05 -36.37 -122.05
N ALA A 934 -96.92 -36.10 -122.73
CA ALA A 934 -96.85 -36.19 -124.19
C ALA A 934 -97.08 -37.60 -124.73
N GLU A 935 -96.58 -38.65 -124.05
CA GLU A 935 -96.92 -40.04 -124.35
C GLU A 935 -98.40 -40.34 -124.11
N GLN A 936 -98.98 -39.87 -123.00
CA GLN A 936 -100.42 -40.03 -122.73
C GLN A 936 -101.28 -39.33 -123.78
N GLU A 937 -100.90 -38.14 -124.25
CA GLU A 937 -101.57 -37.45 -125.36
C GLU A 937 -101.40 -38.19 -126.68
N MET A 938 -100.21 -38.76 -126.96
CA MET A 938 -99.98 -39.59 -128.14
C MET A 938 -100.84 -40.86 -128.11
N VAL A 939 -100.92 -41.54 -126.96
CA VAL A 939 -101.83 -42.69 -126.73
C VAL A 939 -103.29 -42.29 -126.84
N LYS A 940 -103.67 -41.07 -126.42
CA LYS A 940 -105.02 -40.50 -126.62
C LYS A 940 -105.33 -40.29 -128.10
N LYS A 941 -104.34 -39.83 -128.88
CA LYS A 941 -104.41 -39.68 -130.36
C LYS A 941 -104.51 -41.03 -131.07
N LEU A 942 -103.73 -42.02 -130.63
CA LEU A 942 -103.82 -43.39 -131.14
C LEU A 942 -105.16 -44.04 -130.79
N LYS A 943 -105.71 -43.80 -129.60
CA LYS A 943 -107.09 -44.20 -129.25
C LYS A 943 -108.13 -43.54 -130.17
N SER A 944 -108.06 -42.23 -130.42
CA SER A 944 -109.02 -41.57 -131.31
C SER A 944 -108.89 -42.01 -132.77
N GLN A 945 -107.71 -42.49 -133.20
CA GLN A 945 -107.51 -43.14 -134.49
C GLN A 945 -108.06 -44.58 -134.52
N LEU A 946 -108.05 -45.30 -133.40
CA LEU A 946 -108.62 -46.65 -133.27
C LEU A 946 -110.16 -46.61 -133.22
N GLU A 947 -110.73 -45.65 -132.48
CA GLU A 947 -112.18 -45.40 -132.39
C GLU A 947 -112.79 -44.97 -133.74
N ALA A 948 -111.98 -44.45 -134.67
CA ALA A 948 -112.41 -44.07 -136.01
C ALA A 948 -112.63 -45.26 -136.98
N GLN A 949 -112.33 -46.50 -136.58
CA GLN A 949 -112.42 -47.69 -137.46
C GLN A 949 -113.43 -48.77 -137.02
N GLN A 950 -114.19 -48.58 -135.95
CA GLN A 950 -115.29 -49.51 -135.56
C GLN A 950 -116.60 -48.78 -135.30
N VAL A 951 -117.53 -48.88 -136.26
CA VAL A 951 -118.92 -48.42 -136.14
C VAL A 951 -119.83 -49.63 -135.89
N ALA A 952 -120.89 -49.40 -135.09
CA ALA A 952 -122.04 -50.29 -134.82
C ALA A 952 -121.83 -51.54 -133.93
N ALA A 953 -122.08 -51.39 -132.62
CA ALA A 953 -122.70 -52.42 -131.78
C ALA A 953 -123.37 -51.82 -130.51
N THR A 954 -124.69 -51.82 -130.52
CA THR A 954 -125.70 -51.37 -129.53
C THR A 954 -125.55 -51.71 -128.02
N ASN A 955 -125.97 -50.76 -127.18
CA ASN A 955 -126.82 -50.88 -125.96
C ASN A 955 -126.30 -51.36 -124.58
N GLY A 956 -126.38 -50.46 -123.58
CA GLY A 956 -127.14 -50.68 -122.30
C GLY A 956 -126.37 -50.82 -120.97
N GLY A 957 -126.80 -50.09 -119.90
CA GLY A 957 -126.44 -50.43 -118.50
C GLY A 957 -126.21 -49.31 -117.45
N THR A 958 -127.27 -48.69 -116.93
CA THR A 958 -127.48 -48.15 -115.54
C THR A 958 -126.34 -47.67 -114.58
N ALA A 959 -126.51 -46.42 -114.09
CA ALA A 959 -126.48 -45.94 -112.68
C ALA A 959 -125.19 -45.86 -111.79
N ALA A 960 -124.68 -44.63 -111.56
CA ALA A 960 -124.85 -43.76 -110.35
C ALA A 960 -124.72 -44.32 -108.89
N PRO A 961 -124.47 -43.48 -107.83
CA PRO A 961 -123.71 -42.20 -107.70
C PRO A 961 -122.99 -41.97 -106.31
N ILE A 962 -122.62 -40.70 -105.98
CA ILE A 962 -122.48 -40.09 -104.61
C ILE A 962 -121.24 -40.46 -103.72
N GLN A 963 -120.72 -39.64 -102.78
CA GLN A 963 -120.42 -38.18 -102.71
C GLN A 963 -119.66 -37.83 -101.38
N THR A 964 -118.70 -36.87 -101.42
CA THR A 964 -118.34 -35.87 -100.35
C THR A 964 -117.84 -36.36 -98.94
N PRO A 965 -117.60 -35.50 -97.89
CA PRO A 965 -116.36 -34.66 -97.77
C PRO A 965 -115.78 -34.41 -96.33
N VAL A 966 -114.85 -33.43 -96.20
CA VAL A 966 -114.69 -32.42 -95.09
C VAL A 966 -113.73 -32.63 -93.89
N ALA A 967 -112.68 -31.77 -93.86
CA ALA A 967 -112.23 -30.84 -92.79
C ALA A 967 -111.22 -31.19 -91.64
N VAL A 968 -110.13 -30.39 -91.64
CA VAL A 968 -109.63 -29.46 -90.59
C VAL A 968 -108.67 -29.92 -89.46
N GLU A 969 -107.76 -28.97 -89.20
CA GLU A 969 -106.66 -28.77 -88.25
C GLU A 969 -107.06 -28.88 -86.74
N ASP A 970 -106.21 -28.73 -85.71
CA ASP A 970 -104.88 -28.07 -85.60
C ASP A 970 -104.06 -28.54 -84.36
N ALA A 971 -102.93 -27.87 -84.10
CA ALA A 971 -102.30 -27.57 -82.78
C ALA A 971 -101.05 -28.37 -82.32
N SER A 972 -99.90 -27.97 -82.88
CA SER A 972 -98.70 -27.51 -82.16
C SER A 972 -98.12 -28.25 -80.93
N ALA A 973 -96.93 -28.83 -81.17
CA ALA A 973 -95.68 -28.65 -80.41
C ALA A 973 -95.54 -29.03 -78.91
N LYS A 974 -94.54 -29.89 -78.67
CA LYS A 974 -93.68 -29.93 -77.47
C LYS A 974 -92.24 -29.59 -77.93
N LYS A 975 -91.30 -29.18 -77.09
CA LYS A 975 -91.17 -29.32 -75.63
C LYS A 975 -90.37 -28.16 -75.04
#